data_AF-A0A1B8FUQ0-F1
#
_entry.id   AF-A0A1B8FUQ0-F1
#
_cell.length_a   1.000
_cell.length_b   1.000
_cell.length_c   1.000
_cell.angle_alpha   90.00
_cell.angle_beta   90.00
_cell.angle_gamma   90.00
#
_symmetry.space_group_name_H-M   'P 1'
#
loop_
_entity.id
_entity.type
_entity.pdbx_description
1 polymer ?
#
loop_
_entity_poly.entity_id
_entity_poly.type
_entity_poly.pdbx_seq_one_letter_code
_entity_poly.pdbx_strand_id
1 'polypeptide(L)'
;MASAPASPPPSTSTNNGTPFPSPPTHDSCNEAHEHDDNDDTLTRMRMASSNKIAGRAIAPFLARHIPAAYAPTGTAQEGVVREKDPSTKFCYRHRPDLKCRRTADEPSMDHLQRELESLSQADQQGISHVWSLFSAAPAKHRNLMLQGILTQCCFPQLSYLSTAVRDLIRIDFITALPSEISFKILCYLDTTSLCKAAQVNQRWRSLADDDVVWHKMCEQHIDRKCVKCGWGLPLLERKRLRDWKRQQQLRATGRGLNEWSPQLTPQPEASDSSIPRLELAAADQNGRKRSASSSLSEDGNVSPTQIKKLRTLEPSNGAVVSRTSTPRFRPWKEVYKDRFKVGTNWKYGRCTTKVFRGHTNGVMCLQFDDSILATGSYDTTIKIWDIDTGKELRTLRGHTSGIRSLQFDDTKLISGSLDRTLKVWNWRTGECMSTYQGHTGGIMSLHFDGNLLASGSVDKSVKIWNFSDKSTFSLKGHRDWVNAVKVDSASRTVFSASDDCSIKLWDLDSKVCIKTFEGHVGQVQQVLPLPADYEPEIDDTPPTADDASSTTSSADLPPSDPRTSFGPAFIACCATNRPLPPRYMLTGALDSTVRLWDVYTGRCLKTFFGHVEGVWALAGDTLRVVSGAEDRMVKVWDARTGRCERTFTGHAGPVTCIGLSDSRMCTGSEDCEVRLQSFKGDLGEGEGGV
;
A
#
# COMPACT_ATOMS: atom_id res chain seq x y z
N MET A 1 19.67 45.23 42.01
CA MET A 1 18.36 45.91 42.13
C MET A 1 17.32 44.82 42.08
N ALA A 2 16.82 44.33 43.23
CA ALA A 2 15.77 44.95 44.06
C ALA A 2 14.38 44.81 43.39
N SER A 3 13.38 44.16 43.98
CA SER A 3 13.29 43.54 45.31
C SER A 3 12.18 42.48 45.41
N ALA A 4 12.41 41.39 46.16
CA ALA A 4 11.36 40.53 46.76
C ALA A 4 11.02 41.05 48.18
N PRO A 5 10.00 40.52 48.92
CA PRO A 5 10.18 39.22 49.61
C PRO A 5 8.88 38.43 49.97
N ALA A 6 9.09 37.36 50.76
CA ALA A 6 8.24 36.88 51.87
C ALA A 6 7.07 35.89 51.63
N SER A 7 7.32 34.68 52.12
CA SER A 7 6.44 33.57 52.54
C SER A 7 6.42 33.51 54.11
N PRO A 8 5.90 32.48 54.85
CA PRO A 8 4.82 31.50 54.61
C PRO A 8 3.70 31.45 55.74
N PRO A 9 3.56 30.52 56.74
CA PRO A 9 2.25 30.09 57.32
C PRO A 9 2.25 30.14 58.91
N PRO A 10 1.66 29.23 59.76
CA PRO A 10 0.62 28.17 59.62
C PRO A 10 -0.44 28.01 60.79
N SER A 11 -1.36 27.04 60.62
CA SER A 11 -1.87 26.06 61.63
C SER A 11 -3.02 26.36 62.64
N THR A 12 -3.81 25.30 62.93
CA THR A 12 -4.77 25.10 64.06
C THR A 12 -6.01 26.01 64.12
N SER A 13 -7.18 25.65 64.70
CA SER A 13 -7.81 24.40 65.26
C SER A 13 -9.35 24.59 65.11
N THR A 14 -10.33 23.76 65.52
CA THR A 14 -10.61 22.51 66.28
C THR A 14 -11.87 21.87 65.60
N ASN A 15 -12.50 20.72 65.90
CA ASN A 15 -12.32 19.44 66.64
C ASN A 15 -13.32 18.43 65.98
N ASN A 16 -13.57 17.18 66.35
CA ASN A 16 -13.19 16.31 67.48
C ASN A 16 -13.05 14.84 66.95
N GLY A 17 -13.14 13.78 67.78
CA GLY A 17 -13.23 12.41 67.24
C GLY A 17 -13.62 11.28 68.20
N THR A 18 -13.85 10.09 67.62
CA THR A 18 -13.62 8.70 68.13
C THR A 18 -14.30 8.23 69.46
N PRO A 19 -14.50 6.90 69.72
CA PRO A 19 -14.00 5.70 69.01
C PRO A 19 -15.03 4.56 68.73
N PHE A 20 -14.52 3.41 68.26
CA PHE A 20 -15.09 2.04 68.30
C PHE A 20 -15.21 1.49 69.78
N PRO A 21 -15.68 0.26 70.13
CA PRO A 21 -15.97 -0.95 69.31
C PRO A 21 -17.18 -1.89 69.68
N SER A 22 -17.58 -2.74 68.72
CA SER A 22 -18.00 -4.18 68.89
C SER A 22 -19.33 -4.57 69.61
N PRO A 23 -19.81 -5.85 69.56
CA PRO A 23 -21.23 -6.22 69.73
C PRO A 23 -21.59 -7.28 70.83
N PRO A 24 -22.90 -7.50 71.07
CA PRO A 24 -23.53 -8.80 71.43
C PRO A 24 -24.54 -9.26 70.33
N THR A 25 -24.92 -10.53 70.05
CA THR A 25 -25.34 -11.73 70.83
C THR A 25 -26.64 -11.55 71.62
N HIS A 26 -27.79 -12.06 71.17
CA HIS A 26 -28.32 -13.45 71.24
C HIS A 26 -29.27 -13.63 72.45
N ASP A 27 -30.16 -14.64 72.38
CA ASP A 27 -31.20 -14.99 73.38
C ASP A 27 -32.32 -13.94 73.62
N SER A 28 -33.54 -14.30 74.03
CA SER A 28 -34.32 -15.56 73.90
C SER A 28 -35.80 -15.24 74.23
N CYS A 29 -36.75 -16.12 73.90
CA CYS A 29 -37.79 -16.62 74.84
C CYS A 29 -38.94 -17.41 74.19
N ASN A 30 -39.32 -18.49 74.88
CA ASN A 30 -40.62 -19.16 74.98
C ASN A 30 -41.10 -20.13 73.88
N GLU A 31 -41.52 -21.30 74.38
CA GLU A 31 -42.17 -22.43 73.71
C GLU A 31 -43.69 -22.41 73.95
N ALA A 32 -44.45 -23.07 73.06
CA ALA A 32 -45.71 -23.81 73.29
C ALA A 32 -46.03 -24.56 71.96
N HIS A 33 -46.38 -25.85 71.90
CA HIS A 33 -47.61 -26.52 72.38
C HIS A 33 -48.89 -25.93 71.73
N GLU A 34 -49.86 -26.72 71.25
CA GLU A 34 -50.25 -28.10 71.60
C GLU A 34 -51.18 -28.78 70.54
N HIS A 35 -51.45 -30.10 70.69
CA HIS A 35 -52.67 -30.89 70.34
C HIS A 35 -53.40 -30.75 68.95
N ASP A 36 -54.15 -31.73 68.41
CA ASP A 36 -54.18 -33.22 68.49
C ASP A 36 -55.09 -33.80 67.36
N ASP A 37 -55.59 -35.03 67.55
CA ASP A 37 -56.74 -35.73 66.96
C ASP A 37 -56.50 -36.73 65.80
N ASN A 38 -56.29 -38.00 66.19
CA ASN A 38 -57.26 -39.12 66.11
C ASN A 38 -58.00 -39.43 64.78
N ASP A 39 -58.32 -40.68 64.41
CA ASP A 39 -57.82 -42.04 64.76
C ASP A 39 -58.39 -43.07 63.73
N ASP A 40 -58.19 -44.36 63.98
CA ASP A 40 -59.05 -45.51 63.68
C ASP A 40 -58.92 -46.30 62.34
N THR A 41 -57.93 -47.20 62.37
CA THR A 41 -58.01 -48.68 62.16
C THR A 41 -58.46 -49.40 60.84
N LEU A 42 -57.67 -50.45 60.55
CA LEU A 42 -58.06 -51.83 60.16
C LEU A 42 -58.46 -52.24 58.70
N THR A 43 -57.50 -52.88 58.00
CA THR A 43 -57.50 -54.32 57.54
C THR A 43 -57.12 -54.61 56.06
N ARG A 44 -56.20 -55.59 55.88
CA ARG A 44 -55.98 -56.52 54.72
C ARG A 44 -55.49 -56.03 53.33
N MET A 45 -54.16 -56.15 53.16
CA MET A 45 -53.43 -56.78 52.03
C MET A 45 -54.04 -56.88 50.61
N ARG A 46 -53.37 -56.24 49.64
CA ARG A 46 -52.88 -56.86 48.38
C ARG A 46 -51.74 -56.01 47.79
N MET A 47 -50.76 -56.62 47.11
CA MET A 47 -49.59 -55.92 46.55
C MET A 47 -49.77 -55.55 45.08
N ALA A 48 -49.28 -54.37 44.65
CA ALA A 48 -48.79 -54.10 43.29
C ALA A 48 -47.98 -52.78 43.18
N SER A 49 -46.95 -52.79 42.32
CA SER A 49 -46.21 -51.63 41.77
C SER A 49 -45.35 -50.75 42.71
N SER A 50 -44.05 -50.66 42.40
CA SER A 50 -43.02 -49.90 43.13
C SER A 50 -43.02 -48.38 42.84
N ASN A 51 -43.75 -47.90 41.83
CA ASN A 51 -43.70 -46.52 41.34
C ASN A 51 -44.25 -45.43 42.30
N LYS A 52 -44.56 -45.77 43.56
CA LYS A 52 -44.99 -44.80 44.60
C LYS A 52 -43.96 -44.50 45.69
N ILE A 53 -42.79 -45.15 45.68
CA ILE A 53 -41.76 -44.92 46.71
C ILE A 53 -40.93 -43.65 46.40
N ALA A 54 -40.63 -43.38 45.12
CA ALA A 54 -39.84 -42.22 44.69
C ALA A 54 -40.49 -40.85 45.04
N GLY A 55 -41.82 -40.80 45.23
CA GLY A 55 -42.55 -39.57 45.53
C GLY A 55 -42.51 -39.11 47.00
N ARG A 56 -41.82 -39.83 47.90
CA ARG A 56 -41.83 -39.56 49.35
C ARG A 56 -40.52 -39.08 49.96
N ALA A 57 -39.47 -38.90 49.16
CA ALA A 57 -38.11 -38.53 49.60
C ALA A 57 -37.66 -37.12 49.18
N ILE A 58 -38.58 -36.23 48.80
CA ILE A 58 -38.29 -34.83 48.45
C ILE A 58 -39.14 -33.92 49.35
N ALA A 59 -38.49 -32.94 50.01
CA ALA A 59 -39.13 -32.13 51.04
C ALA A 59 -40.26 -31.23 50.47
N PRO A 60 -41.44 -31.15 51.13
CA PRO A 60 -42.61 -30.43 50.62
C PRO A 60 -42.43 -28.90 50.55
N PHE A 61 -41.34 -28.36 51.11
CA PHE A 61 -40.99 -26.94 51.08
C PHE A 61 -40.69 -26.43 49.65
N LEU A 62 -39.91 -27.18 48.86
CA LEU A 62 -39.44 -26.71 47.55
C LEU A 62 -40.56 -26.68 46.50
N ALA A 63 -41.53 -27.59 46.59
CA ALA A 63 -42.69 -27.65 45.70
C ALA A 63 -43.62 -26.41 45.83
N ARG A 64 -43.60 -25.71 46.97
CA ARG A 64 -44.45 -24.53 47.21
C ARG A 64 -43.87 -23.21 46.70
N HIS A 65 -42.55 -23.11 46.50
CA HIS A 65 -41.90 -21.81 46.27
C HIS A 65 -41.39 -21.56 44.83
N ILE A 66 -41.30 -22.58 43.96
CA ILE A 66 -41.02 -22.37 42.51
C ILE A 66 -41.90 -23.29 41.62
N PRO A 67 -43.20 -23.00 41.45
CA PRO A 67 -44.09 -23.83 40.63
C PRO A 67 -43.73 -23.86 39.13
N ALA A 68 -43.12 -22.79 38.61
CA ALA A 68 -42.89 -22.60 37.17
C ALA A 68 -41.66 -23.34 36.60
N ALA A 69 -40.88 -24.05 37.42
CA ALA A 69 -39.68 -24.77 37.00
C ALA A 69 -39.92 -26.25 36.62
N TYR A 70 -41.12 -26.78 36.90
CA TYR A 70 -41.50 -28.16 36.61
C TYR A 70 -42.77 -28.18 35.72
N ALA A 71 -42.57 -28.07 34.41
CA ALA A 71 -43.59 -28.51 33.47
C ALA A 71 -43.67 -30.05 33.50
N PRO A 72 -44.86 -30.67 33.33
CA PRO A 72 -44.97 -32.13 33.32
C PRO A 72 -44.17 -32.76 32.18
N THR A 73 -43.73 -34.00 32.37
CA THR A 73 -43.29 -34.86 31.27
C THR A 73 -44.38 -34.93 30.20
N GLY A 74 -44.07 -34.49 28.98
CA GLY A 74 -45.05 -34.44 27.89
C GLY A 74 -45.64 -35.82 27.59
N THR A 75 -46.96 -35.89 27.44
CA THR A 75 -47.63 -37.09 26.92
C THR A 75 -47.16 -37.34 25.49
N ALA A 76 -46.73 -38.57 25.19
CA ALA A 76 -46.35 -38.95 23.84
C ALA A 76 -47.56 -38.82 22.90
N GLN A 77 -47.50 -37.88 21.97
CA GLN A 77 -48.34 -37.86 20.78
C GLN A 77 -47.47 -38.31 19.60
N GLU A 78 -47.87 -39.42 18.97
CA GLU A 78 -47.28 -39.87 17.72
C GLU A 78 -47.75 -38.95 16.57
N GLY A 79 -46.87 -38.71 15.59
CA GLY A 79 -47.28 -38.11 14.31
C GLY A 79 -47.28 -36.59 14.21
N VAL A 80 -46.14 -35.94 14.39
CA VAL A 80 -45.89 -34.58 13.84
C VAL A 80 -44.62 -34.59 12.98
N VAL A 81 -44.72 -33.99 11.78
CA VAL A 81 -43.61 -33.92 10.82
C VAL A 81 -42.53 -32.94 11.32
N ARG A 82 -41.26 -33.35 11.27
CA ARG A 82 -40.12 -32.47 11.53
C ARG A 82 -39.93 -31.46 10.39
N GLU A 83 -40.58 -30.31 10.48
CA GLU A 83 -40.13 -29.13 9.74
C GLU A 83 -38.72 -28.72 10.19
N LYS A 84 -37.91 -28.20 9.26
CA LYS A 84 -36.57 -27.70 9.57
C LYS A 84 -36.65 -26.25 10.05
N ASP A 85 -36.29 -26.02 11.31
CA ASP A 85 -36.12 -24.70 11.92
C ASP A 85 -35.42 -23.71 10.95
N PRO A 86 -36.03 -22.55 10.62
CA PRO A 86 -35.41 -21.52 9.76
C PRO A 86 -34.19 -20.80 10.39
N SER A 87 -33.70 -21.27 11.55
CA SER A 87 -32.84 -20.54 12.49
C SER A 87 -31.36 -20.46 12.10
N THR A 88 -30.95 -21.11 11.00
CA THR A 88 -29.56 -21.13 10.50
C THR A 88 -29.07 -19.83 9.85
N LYS A 89 -29.95 -18.83 9.67
CA LYS A 89 -29.66 -17.63 8.84
C LYS A 89 -28.85 -16.50 9.49
N PHE A 90 -28.54 -16.53 10.79
CA PHE A 90 -27.93 -15.39 11.48
C PHE A 90 -26.69 -15.73 12.31
N CYS A 91 -25.67 -14.88 12.22
CA CYS A 91 -24.40 -14.99 12.93
C CYS A 91 -24.52 -14.64 14.44
N TYR A 92 -23.75 -15.34 15.28
CA TYR A 92 -23.57 -15.15 16.74
C TYR A 92 -23.54 -13.68 17.20
N ARG A 93 -22.94 -12.78 16.41
CA ARG A 93 -22.82 -11.35 16.73
C ARG A 93 -24.16 -10.58 16.76
N HIS A 94 -25.24 -11.15 16.24
CA HIS A 94 -26.59 -10.57 16.25
C HIS A 94 -27.55 -11.21 17.28
N ARG A 95 -27.10 -12.21 18.06
CA ARG A 95 -27.81 -12.71 19.24
C ARG A 95 -26.81 -13.11 20.34
N PRO A 96 -26.43 -12.18 21.24
CA PRO A 96 -25.67 -12.50 22.45
C PRO A 96 -26.36 -13.58 23.32
N ASP A 97 -27.70 -13.63 23.24
CA ASP A 97 -28.59 -14.51 24.00
C ASP A 97 -28.60 -15.97 23.50
N LEU A 98 -27.82 -16.29 22.45
CA LEU A 98 -27.49 -17.68 22.10
C LEU A 98 -26.45 -18.29 23.05
N LYS A 99 -25.85 -17.50 23.96
CA LYS A 99 -25.20 -18.05 25.16
C LYS A 99 -26.23 -18.86 25.95
N CYS A 100 -25.88 -20.10 26.30
CA CYS A 100 -26.78 -21.07 26.92
C CYS A 100 -27.93 -21.61 26.04
N ARG A 101 -27.67 -21.94 24.76
CA ARG A 101 -28.20 -23.24 24.28
C ARG A 101 -27.43 -24.34 25.03
N ARG A 102 -27.92 -24.65 26.23
CA ARG A 102 -27.27 -25.47 27.27
C ARG A 102 -27.78 -26.92 27.29
N THR A 103 -28.40 -27.33 26.20
CA THR A 103 -28.33 -28.71 25.71
C THR A 103 -26.84 -29.02 25.52
N ALA A 104 -26.19 -29.53 26.57
CA ALA A 104 -24.80 -29.97 26.50
C ALA A 104 -24.67 -30.96 25.34
N ASP A 105 -23.61 -30.82 24.54
CA ASP A 105 -23.54 -31.33 23.16
C ASP A 105 -24.14 -32.73 23.06
N GLU A 106 -25.28 -32.89 22.37
CA GLU A 106 -26.06 -34.13 22.36
C GLU A 106 -25.19 -35.40 22.15
N PRO A 107 -24.30 -35.48 21.13
CA PRO A 107 -23.43 -36.66 20.97
C PRO A 107 -22.37 -36.85 22.06
N SER A 108 -22.05 -35.82 22.84
CA SER A 108 -21.16 -35.88 24.02
C SER A 108 -21.93 -36.37 25.25
N MET A 109 -23.15 -35.88 25.46
CA MET A 109 -24.06 -36.45 26.47
C MET A 109 -24.39 -37.90 26.16
N ASP A 110 -24.64 -38.27 24.90
CA ASP A 110 -24.82 -39.66 24.47
C ASP A 110 -23.57 -40.52 24.68
N HIS A 111 -22.36 -39.92 24.69
CA HIS A 111 -21.12 -40.63 25.03
C HIS A 111 -21.01 -40.87 26.53
N LEU A 112 -21.21 -39.81 27.33
CA LEU A 112 -21.22 -39.87 28.79
C LEU A 112 -22.31 -40.82 29.32
N GLN A 113 -23.46 -40.89 28.65
CA GLN A 113 -24.55 -41.82 28.94
C GLN A 113 -24.10 -43.29 28.74
N ARG A 114 -23.44 -43.60 27.62
CA ARG A 114 -22.89 -44.94 27.34
C ARG A 114 -21.74 -45.33 28.27
N GLU A 115 -20.89 -44.37 28.68
CA GLU A 115 -19.87 -44.62 29.70
C GLU A 115 -20.52 -44.85 31.08
N LEU A 116 -21.56 -44.10 31.43
CA LEU A 116 -22.34 -44.27 32.66
C LEU A 116 -23.09 -45.61 32.70
N GLU A 117 -23.56 -46.12 31.56
CA GLU A 117 -24.16 -47.46 31.39
C GLU A 117 -23.16 -48.61 31.53
N SER A 118 -21.85 -48.35 31.49
CA SER A 118 -20.80 -49.35 31.75
C SER A 118 -20.45 -49.54 33.23
N LEU A 119 -20.98 -48.70 34.12
CA LEU A 119 -20.70 -48.69 35.56
C LEU A 119 -21.76 -49.48 36.35
N SER A 120 -21.53 -49.66 37.66
CA SER A 120 -22.51 -50.32 38.52
C SER A 120 -23.76 -49.45 38.70
N GLN A 121 -24.92 -50.07 38.97
CA GLN A 121 -26.16 -49.33 39.20
C GLN A 121 -26.08 -48.36 40.40
N ALA A 122 -25.22 -48.64 41.39
CA ALA A 122 -25.00 -47.74 42.52
C ALA A 122 -24.22 -46.49 42.10
N ASP A 123 -23.15 -46.66 41.31
CA ASP A 123 -22.32 -45.55 40.82
C ASP A 123 -23.10 -44.69 39.82
N GLN A 124 -23.87 -45.33 38.93
CA GLN A 124 -24.78 -44.68 37.98
C GLN A 124 -25.81 -43.79 38.71
N GLN A 125 -26.40 -44.28 39.80
CA GLN A 125 -27.33 -43.49 40.63
C GLN A 125 -26.60 -42.34 41.35
N GLY A 126 -25.40 -42.57 41.89
CA GLY A 126 -24.60 -41.53 42.54
C GLY A 126 -24.23 -40.38 41.60
N ILE A 127 -23.69 -40.70 40.42
CA ILE A 127 -23.24 -39.71 39.42
C ILE A 127 -24.43 -38.92 38.86
N SER A 128 -25.52 -39.59 38.48
CA SER A 128 -26.73 -38.92 37.98
C SER A 128 -27.41 -38.06 39.05
N HIS A 129 -27.37 -38.46 40.32
CA HIS A 129 -27.84 -37.63 41.42
C HIS A 129 -27.01 -36.34 41.55
N VAL A 130 -25.68 -36.42 41.50
CA VAL A 130 -24.79 -35.23 41.51
C VAL A 130 -25.07 -34.31 40.31
N TRP A 131 -25.30 -34.86 39.12
CA TRP A 131 -25.69 -34.06 37.94
C TRP A 131 -27.04 -33.36 38.14
N SER A 132 -28.04 -34.02 38.73
CA SER A 132 -29.35 -33.41 39.02
C SER A 132 -29.28 -32.32 40.10
N LEU A 133 -28.47 -32.51 41.15
CA LEU A 133 -28.24 -31.51 42.19
C LEU A 133 -27.53 -30.29 41.61
N PHE A 134 -26.51 -30.49 40.78
CA PHE A 134 -25.78 -29.40 40.13
C PHE A 134 -26.65 -28.62 39.13
N SER A 135 -27.51 -29.28 38.36
CA SER A 135 -28.39 -28.60 37.40
C SER A 135 -29.49 -27.79 38.09
N ALA A 136 -30.07 -28.29 39.19
CA ALA A 136 -31.09 -27.61 39.98
C ALA A 136 -30.54 -26.45 40.84
N ALA A 137 -29.24 -26.43 41.15
CA ALA A 137 -28.66 -25.46 42.07
C ALA A 137 -28.66 -23.99 41.54
N PRO A 138 -28.94 -22.97 42.38
CA PRO A 138 -28.79 -21.57 42.00
C PRO A 138 -27.33 -21.20 41.67
N ALA A 139 -27.13 -20.16 40.86
CA ALA A 139 -25.81 -19.82 40.28
C ALA A 139 -24.70 -19.63 41.34
N LYS A 140 -25.00 -19.01 42.49
CA LYS A 140 -24.03 -18.83 43.60
C LYS A 140 -23.55 -20.18 44.15
N HIS A 141 -24.44 -21.16 44.29
CA HIS A 141 -24.11 -22.51 44.77
C HIS A 141 -23.35 -23.31 43.71
N ARG A 142 -23.73 -23.22 42.43
CA ARG A 142 -22.97 -23.83 41.32
C ARG A 142 -21.52 -23.35 41.27
N ASN A 143 -21.26 -22.06 41.51
CA ASN A 143 -19.90 -21.52 41.54
C ASN A 143 -19.09 -22.10 42.72
N LEU A 144 -19.70 -22.22 43.92
CA LEU A 144 -19.07 -22.86 45.08
C LEU A 144 -18.80 -24.35 44.85
N MET A 145 -19.73 -25.07 44.22
CA MET A 145 -19.55 -26.48 43.83
C MET A 145 -18.37 -26.64 42.85
N LEU A 146 -18.28 -25.78 41.83
CA LEU A 146 -17.15 -25.79 40.89
C LEU A 146 -15.82 -25.46 41.57
N GLN A 147 -15.80 -24.52 42.52
CA GLN A 147 -14.61 -24.21 43.32
C GLN A 147 -14.19 -25.41 44.20
N GLY A 148 -15.13 -26.09 44.85
CA GLY A 148 -14.86 -27.29 45.65
C GLY A 148 -14.34 -28.47 44.83
N ILE A 149 -14.87 -28.67 43.61
CA ILE A 149 -14.35 -29.67 42.67
C ILE A 149 -12.92 -29.30 42.24
N LEU A 150 -12.68 -28.04 41.88
CA LEU A 150 -11.35 -27.57 41.46
C LEU A 150 -10.27 -27.66 42.54
N THR A 151 -10.61 -27.56 43.83
CA THR A 151 -9.66 -27.76 44.93
C THR A 151 -9.46 -29.23 45.32
N GLN A 152 -10.37 -30.13 44.92
CA GLN A 152 -10.28 -31.58 45.18
C GLN A 152 -9.66 -32.37 44.02
N CYS A 153 -9.68 -31.83 42.79
CA CYS A 153 -9.11 -32.50 41.62
C CYS A 153 -7.57 -32.62 41.68
N CYS A 154 -7.06 -33.81 41.34
CA CYS A 154 -5.63 -34.04 41.19
C CYS A 154 -5.08 -33.48 39.86
N PHE A 155 -3.75 -33.35 39.72
CA PHE A 155 -3.13 -32.72 38.55
C PHE A 155 -3.56 -33.32 37.18
N PRO A 156 -3.67 -34.66 37.00
CA PRO A 156 -4.25 -35.23 35.77
C PRO A 156 -5.70 -34.80 35.50
N GLN A 157 -6.56 -34.72 36.53
CA GLN A 157 -7.95 -34.28 36.40
C GLN A 157 -8.03 -32.78 36.05
N LEU A 158 -7.19 -31.95 36.68
CA LEU A 158 -7.06 -30.53 36.33
C LEU A 158 -6.54 -30.35 34.90
N SER A 159 -5.64 -31.20 34.43
CA SER A 159 -5.18 -31.21 33.03
C SER A 159 -6.33 -31.51 32.06
N TYR A 160 -7.10 -32.58 32.32
CA TYR A 160 -8.29 -32.96 31.54
C TYR A 160 -9.37 -31.87 31.51
N LEU A 161 -9.68 -31.27 32.67
CA LEU A 161 -10.56 -30.11 32.74
C LEU A 161 -9.99 -28.93 31.93
N SER A 162 -8.68 -28.68 31.99
CA SER A 162 -8.04 -27.58 31.25
C SER A 162 -8.06 -27.76 29.72
N THR A 163 -8.18 -29.00 29.22
CA THR A 163 -8.37 -29.26 27.79
C THR A 163 -9.85 -29.16 27.40
N ALA A 164 -10.74 -29.88 28.09
CA ALA A 164 -12.18 -29.86 27.77
C ALA A 164 -12.79 -28.44 27.87
N VAL A 165 -12.42 -27.67 28.90
CA VAL A 165 -12.91 -26.30 29.08
C VAL A 165 -12.32 -25.31 28.07
N ARG A 166 -11.11 -25.57 27.54
CA ARG A 166 -10.44 -24.67 26.57
C ARG A 166 -11.18 -24.62 25.24
N ASP A 167 -11.67 -25.76 24.79
CA ASP A 167 -12.40 -25.87 23.52
C ASP A 167 -13.84 -25.34 23.67
N LEU A 168 -14.48 -25.57 24.81
CA LEU A 168 -15.83 -25.05 25.13
C LEU A 168 -15.89 -23.52 25.32
N ILE A 169 -14.85 -22.89 25.89
CA ILE A 169 -14.87 -21.44 26.18
C ILE A 169 -14.46 -20.57 24.98
N ARG A 170 -13.69 -21.11 24.01
CA ARG A 170 -12.99 -20.30 23.01
C ARG A 170 -13.36 -20.63 21.56
N ILE A 171 -14.60 -20.31 21.18
CA ILE A 171 -15.07 -20.35 19.78
C ILE A 171 -14.48 -19.18 18.98
N ASP A 172 -13.16 -19.20 18.75
CA ASP A 172 -12.43 -18.31 17.85
C ASP A 172 -12.85 -18.64 16.40
N PHE A 173 -13.94 -18.05 15.90
CA PHE A 173 -14.60 -18.43 14.63
C PHE A 173 -13.67 -18.53 13.41
N ILE A 174 -12.67 -17.65 13.27
CA ILE A 174 -11.66 -17.69 12.19
C ILE A 174 -10.80 -18.98 12.24
N THR A 175 -10.71 -19.63 13.39
CA THR A 175 -9.98 -20.89 13.58
C THR A 175 -10.87 -22.14 13.60
N ALA A 176 -12.20 -21.95 13.64
CA ALA A 176 -13.19 -23.02 13.51
C ALA A 176 -13.72 -23.16 12.07
N LEU A 177 -13.61 -22.11 11.26
CA LEU A 177 -13.93 -22.14 9.83
C LEU A 177 -12.77 -22.72 8.99
N PRO A 178 -13.07 -23.36 7.84
CA PRO A 178 -12.09 -23.68 6.81
C PRO A 178 -11.26 -22.45 6.40
N SER A 179 -9.98 -22.66 6.12
CA SER A 179 -9.01 -21.59 5.83
C SER A 179 -9.43 -20.72 4.66
N GLU A 180 -10.10 -21.27 3.64
CA GLU A 180 -10.59 -20.54 2.47
C GLU A 180 -11.68 -19.54 2.83
N ILE A 181 -12.54 -19.87 3.80
CA ILE A 181 -13.58 -18.97 4.31
C ILE A 181 -12.93 -17.89 5.18
N SER A 182 -11.99 -18.29 6.04
CA SER A 182 -11.22 -17.34 6.87
C SER A 182 -10.40 -16.35 6.04
N PHE A 183 -9.73 -16.79 4.98
CA PHE A 183 -9.04 -15.90 4.02
C PHE A 183 -10.03 -14.97 3.31
N LYS A 184 -11.18 -15.48 2.85
CA LYS A 184 -12.24 -14.63 2.27
C LYS A 184 -12.73 -13.55 3.23
N ILE A 185 -12.92 -13.88 4.52
CA ILE A 185 -13.31 -12.90 5.56
C ILE A 185 -12.20 -11.86 5.76
N LEU A 186 -10.94 -12.28 5.89
CA LEU A 186 -9.81 -11.37 6.08
C LEU A 186 -9.58 -10.45 4.88
N CYS A 187 -9.88 -10.90 3.66
CA CYS A 187 -9.84 -10.10 2.42
C CYS A 187 -10.88 -8.97 2.32
N TYR A 188 -11.80 -8.84 3.30
CA TYR A 188 -12.73 -7.71 3.40
C TYR A 188 -12.33 -6.69 4.48
N LEU A 189 -11.22 -6.90 5.21
CA LEU A 189 -10.73 -6.00 6.25
C LEU A 189 -9.71 -5.00 5.71
N ASP A 190 -9.83 -3.73 6.11
CA ASP A 190 -8.80 -2.72 5.87
C ASP A 190 -7.47 -3.13 6.51
N THR A 191 -6.34 -2.67 5.96
CA THR A 191 -5.00 -3.04 6.47
C THR A 191 -4.73 -2.64 7.92
N THR A 192 -5.41 -1.61 8.44
CA THR A 192 -5.36 -1.27 9.87
C THR A 192 -6.08 -2.32 10.73
N SER A 193 -7.25 -2.78 10.29
CA SER A 193 -8.04 -3.85 10.93
C SER A 193 -7.37 -5.21 10.81
N LEU A 194 -6.70 -5.49 9.70
CA LEU A 194 -5.95 -6.72 9.46
C LEU A 194 -4.63 -6.76 10.28
N CYS A 195 -3.93 -5.63 10.41
CA CYS A 195 -2.81 -5.51 11.35
C CYS A 195 -3.22 -5.66 12.82
N LYS A 196 -4.48 -5.32 13.19
CA LYS A 196 -5.05 -5.62 14.51
C LYS A 196 -5.45 -7.10 14.63
N ALA A 197 -6.03 -7.70 13.60
CA ALA A 197 -6.36 -9.12 13.55
C ALA A 197 -5.13 -10.00 13.80
N ALA A 198 -3.98 -9.64 13.22
CA ALA A 198 -2.69 -10.32 13.43
C ALA A 198 -2.15 -10.24 14.88
N GLN A 199 -2.75 -9.44 15.77
CA GLN A 199 -2.36 -9.32 17.19
C GLN A 199 -3.24 -10.16 18.13
N VAL A 200 -4.33 -10.77 17.65
CA VAL A 200 -5.33 -11.46 18.49
C VAL A 200 -4.81 -12.80 19.06
N ASN A 201 -4.16 -13.61 18.22
CA ASN A 201 -3.67 -14.96 18.55
C ASN A 201 -2.65 -15.39 17.48
N GLN A 202 -1.76 -16.36 17.78
CA GLN A 202 -0.80 -16.89 16.80
C GLN A 202 -1.49 -17.50 15.57
N ARG A 203 -2.62 -18.22 15.75
CA ARG A 203 -3.45 -18.73 14.63
C ARG A 203 -4.08 -17.62 13.78
N TRP A 204 -4.48 -16.52 14.41
CA TRP A 204 -4.98 -15.34 13.68
C TRP A 204 -3.83 -14.67 12.90
N ARG A 205 -2.65 -14.57 13.50
CA ARG A 205 -1.45 -14.04 12.84
C ARG A 205 -1.04 -14.86 11.63
N SER A 206 -1.04 -16.20 11.70
CA SER A 206 -0.69 -17.03 10.53
C SER A 206 -1.67 -16.88 9.37
N LEU A 207 -2.96 -16.63 9.65
CA LEU A 207 -3.97 -16.42 8.61
C LEU A 207 -4.00 -14.98 8.08
N ALA A 208 -3.69 -13.99 8.93
CA ALA A 208 -3.65 -12.57 8.56
C ALA A 208 -2.31 -12.15 7.92
N ASP A 209 -1.21 -12.88 8.16
CA ASP A 209 0.09 -12.61 7.54
C ASP A 209 0.30 -13.40 6.23
N ASP A 210 -0.72 -14.13 5.76
CA ASP A 210 -0.69 -14.98 4.57
C ASP A 210 -0.62 -14.20 3.23
N ASP A 211 0.21 -14.69 2.31
CA ASP A 211 0.48 -14.03 1.04
C ASP A 211 -0.73 -13.93 0.09
N VAL A 212 -1.74 -14.81 0.20
CA VAL A 212 -2.97 -14.71 -0.61
C VAL A 212 -3.77 -13.47 -0.21
N VAL A 213 -3.85 -13.19 1.09
CA VAL A 213 -4.60 -12.03 1.60
C VAL A 213 -3.85 -10.73 1.26
N TRP A 214 -2.53 -10.71 1.45
CA TRP A 214 -1.73 -9.53 1.09
C TRP A 214 -1.56 -9.31 -0.41
N HIS A 215 -1.59 -10.36 -1.25
CA HIS A 215 -1.67 -10.22 -2.71
C HIS A 215 -2.91 -9.43 -3.11
N LYS A 216 -4.10 -9.91 -2.69
CA LYS A 216 -5.37 -9.26 -3.03
C LYS A 216 -5.48 -7.85 -2.45
N MET A 217 -4.90 -7.62 -1.27
CA MET A 217 -4.78 -6.29 -0.69
C MET A 217 -3.87 -5.36 -1.52
N CYS A 218 -2.79 -5.89 -2.09
CA CYS A 218 -1.94 -5.14 -3.01
C CYS A 218 -2.66 -4.85 -4.34
N GLU A 219 -3.36 -5.82 -4.90
CA GLU A 219 -4.17 -5.71 -6.12
C GLU A 219 -5.27 -4.62 -6.01
N GLN A 220 -5.83 -4.42 -4.82
CA GLN A 220 -6.85 -3.39 -4.56
C GLN A 220 -6.31 -1.97 -4.31
N HIS A 221 -5.00 -1.82 -4.04
CA HIS A 221 -4.41 -0.54 -3.60
C HIS A 221 -3.22 -0.08 -4.43
N ILE A 222 -2.58 -0.93 -5.23
CA ILE A 222 -1.50 -0.53 -6.13
C ILE A 222 -2.07 0.27 -7.30
N ASP A 223 -1.44 1.40 -7.61
CA ASP A 223 -1.71 2.24 -8.79
C ASP A 223 -3.14 2.82 -8.86
N ARG A 224 -3.93 2.66 -7.79
CA ARG A 224 -5.32 3.11 -7.69
C ARG A 224 -5.63 3.58 -6.27
N LYS A 225 -6.27 4.75 -6.11
CA LYS A 225 -6.77 5.21 -4.79
C LYS A 225 -8.04 4.43 -4.45
N CYS A 226 -8.03 3.65 -3.37
CA CYS A 226 -9.18 2.84 -2.96
C CYS A 226 -10.29 3.72 -2.37
N VAL A 227 -11.47 3.71 -3.00
CA VAL A 227 -12.64 4.52 -2.65
C VAL A 227 -13.08 4.38 -1.18
N LYS A 228 -12.83 3.23 -0.55
CA LYS A 228 -13.24 2.98 0.85
C LYS A 228 -12.38 3.69 1.90
N CYS A 229 -11.13 4.05 1.59
CA CYS A 229 -10.21 4.62 2.59
C CYS A 229 -9.29 5.73 2.07
N GLY A 230 -9.39 6.10 0.79
CA GLY A 230 -8.62 7.18 0.16
C GLY A 230 -7.13 6.89 -0.03
N TRP A 231 -6.65 5.67 0.25
CA TRP A 231 -5.25 5.29 0.06
C TRP A 231 -5.02 4.57 -1.27
N GLY A 232 -4.09 5.09 -2.06
CA GLY A 232 -3.43 4.40 -3.16
C GLY A 232 -1.94 4.26 -2.89
N LEU A 233 -1.33 3.23 -3.46
CA LEU A 233 0.05 2.83 -3.27
C LEU A 233 0.81 2.97 -4.59
N PRO A 234 1.92 3.74 -4.64
CA PRO A 234 2.72 3.88 -5.85
C PRO A 234 3.17 2.53 -6.43
N LEU A 235 3.37 2.48 -7.75
CA LEU A 235 3.80 1.31 -8.52
C LEU A 235 5.26 0.88 -8.21
N LEU A 236 5.93 1.55 -7.25
CA LEU A 236 7.34 1.41 -6.82
C LEU A 236 8.23 0.65 -7.81
N GLU A 237 8.74 1.41 -8.76
CA GLU A 237 9.15 0.89 -10.06
C GLU A 237 10.25 -0.19 -10.05
N ARG A 238 10.33 -0.88 -11.19
CA ARG A 238 10.78 -2.26 -11.27
C ARG A 238 12.30 -2.41 -11.37
N LYS A 239 13.12 -1.56 -10.71
CA LYS A 239 14.62 -1.65 -10.69
C LYS A 239 15.09 -3.10 -10.57
N ARG A 240 14.60 -3.81 -9.54
CA ARG A 240 14.92 -5.24 -9.29
C ARG A 240 14.45 -6.21 -10.38
N LEU A 241 13.41 -5.90 -11.16
CA LEU A 241 13.01 -6.74 -12.31
C LEU A 241 13.79 -6.39 -13.58
N ARG A 242 14.19 -5.12 -13.77
CA ARG A 242 15.15 -4.74 -14.83
C ARG A 242 16.52 -5.38 -14.54
N ASP A 243 17.00 -5.29 -13.30
CA ASP A 243 18.21 -5.97 -12.80
C ASP A 243 18.10 -7.49 -12.94
N TRP A 244 16.97 -8.10 -12.57
CA TRP A 244 16.77 -9.55 -12.69
C TRP A 244 16.70 -10.01 -14.16
N LYS A 245 16.00 -9.27 -15.04
CA LYS A 245 16.02 -9.51 -16.49
C LYS A 245 17.45 -9.40 -17.04
N ARG A 246 18.18 -8.33 -16.70
CA ARG A 246 19.59 -8.13 -17.06
C ARG A 246 20.48 -9.26 -16.55
N GLN A 247 20.27 -9.73 -15.32
CA GLN A 247 21.02 -10.83 -14.72
C GLN A 247 20.60 -12.21 -15.26
N GLN A 248 19.40 -12.37 -15.81
CA GLN A 248 19.01 -13.53 -16.62
C GLN A 248 19.65 -13.45 -18.01
N GLN A 249 19.64 -12.29 -18.65
CA GLN A 249 20.20 -12.07 -19.99
C GLN A 249 21.71 -12.29 -19.99
N LEU A 250 22.43 -11.78 -18.99
CA LEU A 250 23.86 -12.07 -18.77
C LEU A 250 24.13 -13.58 -18.62
N ARG A 251 23.31 -14.29 -17.83
CA ARG A 251 23.38 -15.76 -17.70
C ARG A 251 23.05 -16.49 -19.01
N ALA A 252 22.08 -16.02 -19.79
CA ALA A 252 21.75 -16.58 -21.08
C ALA A 252 22.85 -16.35 -22.13
N THR A 253 23.60 -15.25 -22.03
CA THR A 253 24.83 -15.00 -22.81
C THR A 253 26.08 -15.72 -22.26
N GLY A 254 25.93 -16.62 -21.27
CA GLY A 254 26.99 -17.50 -20.77
C GLY A 254 28.09 -16.84 -19.94
N ARG A 255 28.16 -15.51 -19.82
CA ARG A 255 29.24 -14.82 -19.11
C ARG A 255 29.04 -14.90 -17.59
N GLY A 256 30.04 -15.47 -16.91
CA GLY A 256 30.13 -15.52 -15.45
C GLY A 256 30.35 -14.14 -14.83
N LEU A 257 30.08 -14.00 -13.53
CA LEU A 257 30.00 -12.71 -12.85
C LEU A 257 31.35 -11.95 -12.74
N ASN A 258 32.48 -12.61 -12.99
CA ASN A 258 33.84 -12.14 -12.68
C ASN A 258 34.82 -12.17 -13.88
N GLU A 259 34.35 -12.26 -15.13
CA GLU A 259 35.23 -12.20 -16.32
C GLU A 259 35.14 -10.86 -17.04
N TRP A 260 36.19 -10.05 -16.89
CA TRP A 260 36.42 -8.83 -17.67
C TRP A 260 37.10 -9.21 -18.99
N SER A 261 36.54 -8.83 -20.14
CA SER A 261 37.05 -9.21 -21.47
C SER A 261 37.37 -7.97 -22.33
N PRO A 262 38.63 -7.75 -22.76
CA PRO A 262 39.05 -6.52 -23.45
C PRO A 262 38.76 -6.53 -24.97
N GLN A 263 37.61 -7.07 -25.38
CA GLN A 263 37.27 -7.34 -26.80
C GLN A 263 35.95 -6.70 -27.26
N LEU A 264 35.56 -5.58 -26.65
CA LEU A 264 34.41 -4.76 -27.08
C LEU A 264 34.74 -3.26 -27.19
N THR A 265 36.03 -2.95 -27.36
CA THR A 265 36.54 -1.60 -27.66
C THR A 265 37.58 -1.72 -28.78
N PRO A 266 37.36 -1.15 -29.98
CA PRO A 266 38.45 -0.91 -30.90
C PRO A 266 39.36 0.16 -30.31
N GLN A 267 40.63 -0.15 -30.08
CA GLN A 267 41.66 0.86 -29.80
C GLN A 267 42.36 1.27 -31.10
N PRO A 268 42.83 2.53 -31.20
CA PRO A 268 43.55 3.00 -32.38
C PRO A 268 44.93 2.33 -32.50
N GLU A 269 45.45 2.26 -33.72
CA GLU A 269 46.75 1.69 -34.03
C GLU A 269 47.89 2.54 -33.46
N ALA A 270 48.89 1.88 -32.85
CA ALA A 270 50.18 2.45 -32.48
C ALA A 270 51.26 1.37 -32.62
N SER A 271 52.43 1.75 -33.14
CA SER A 271 53.46 0.83 -33.64
C SER A 271 54.50 0.41 -32.58
N ASP A 272 54.95 -0.85 -32.68
CA ASP A 272 56.25 -1.43 -32.31
C ASP A 272 57.09 -0.82 -31.16
N SER A 273 57.47 -1.67 -30.18
CA SER A 273 58.86 -2.19 -30.12
C SER A 273 59.16 -3.16 -28.94
N SER A 274 59.96 -4.20 -29.23
CA SER A 274 60.89 -4.97 -28.37
C SER A 274 60.49 -5.55 -26.97
N ILE A 275 60.44 -6.89 -26.96
CA ILE A 275 60.73 -7.88 -25.88
C ILE A 275 62.20 -7.79 -25.34
N PRO A 276 62.69 -8.56 -24.32
CA PRO A 276 62.06 -9.57 -23.41
C PRO A 276 62.48 -9.61 -21.90
N ARG A 277 61.58 -10.19 -21.06
CA ARG A 277 61.74 -11.31 -20.06
C ARG A 277 63.06 -11.56 -19.27
N LEU A 278 62.91 -11.89 -17.96
CA LEU A 278 63.66 -12.84 -17.05
C LEU A 278 63.74 -12.24 -15.61
N GLU A 279 64.03 -12.93 -14.50
CA GLU A 279 63.53 -14.21 -13.91
C GLU A 279 63.99 -14.31 -12.41
N LEU A 280 63.56 -15.33 -11.66
CA LEU A 280 64.09 -15.84 -10.36
C LEU A 280 64.11 -14.98 -9.04
N ALA A 281 63.32 -15.48 -8.07
CA ALA A 281 63.73 -16.02 -6.75
C ALA A 281 64.47 -15.19 -5.63
N ALA A 282 63.68 -14.91 -4.56
CA ALA A 282 63.91 -15.30 -3.15
C ALA A 282 64.95 -14.62 -2.21
N ALA A 283 64.65 -14.72 -0.90
CA ALA A 283 65.44 -14.36 0.32
C ALA A 283 65.70 -12.85 0.60
N ASP A 284 65.84 -12.36 1.85
CA ASP A 284 65.35 -12.80 3.19
C ASP A 284 65.53 -11.62 4.21
N GLN A 285 64.99 -11.78 5.43
CA GLN A 285 65.39 -11.15 6.71
C GLN A 285 64.76 -9.85 7.27
N ASN A 286 64.24 -10.03 8.50
CA ASN A 286 64.35 -9.19 9.71
C ASN A 286 63.53 -7.89 9.90
N GLY A 287 62.87 -7.82 11.08
CA GLY A 287 62.10 -6.65 11.54
C GLY A 287 61.24 -6.91 12.80
N ARG A 288 61.83 -7.37 13.91
CA ARG A 288 61.08 -7.73 15.15
C ARG A 288 60.56 -6.51 15.94
N LYS A 289 59.37 -6.64 16.54
CA LYS A 289 59.12 -6.36 17.98
C LYS A 289 57.85 -7.07 18.48
N ARG A 290 57.84 -7.44 19.77
CA ARG A 290 56.74 -8.09 20.52
C ARG A 290 56.58 -7.39 21.88
N SER A 291 55.37 -7.37 22.40
CA SER A 291 55.06 -7.49 23.84
C SER A 291 53.61 -7.96 24.01
N ALA A 292 53.32 -8.76 25.05
CA ALA A 292 51.98 -9.28 25.35
C ALA A 292 51.89 -9.83 26.78
N SER A 293 50.84 -9.44 27.53
CA SER A 293 50.40 -9.96 28.83
C SER A 293 49.16 -9.14 29.30
N SER A 294 48.24 -9.60 30.17
CA SER A 294 47.79 -10.95 30.54
C SER A 294 46.50 -10.87 31.40
N SER A 295 45.59 -11.85 31.25
CA SER A 295 44.50 -12.34 32.14
C SER A 295 44.44 -11.87 33.63
N LEU A 296 43.27 -11.75 34.31
CA LEU A 296 42.23 -12.78 34.62
C LEU A 296 40.87 -12.16 35.10
N SER A 297 39.80 -13.00 35.16
CA SER A 297 38.52 -13.04 35.97
C SER A 297 37.84 -11.74 36.53
N GLU A 298 36.55 -11.69 36.93
CA GLU A 298 35.56 -12.72 37.37
C GLU A 298 34.07 -12.24 37.24
N ASP A 299 33.11 -13.19 37.22
CA ASP A 299 31.63 -13.10 37.42
C ASP A 299 30.70 -12.11 36.67
N GLY A 300 29.38 -12.46 36.51
CA GLY A 300 28.35 -11.46 36.11
C GLY A 300 27.06 -11.81 35.33
N ASN A 301 26.53 -13.04 35.33
CA ASN A 301 25.12 -13.43 35.00
C ASN A 301 24.23 -12.54 34.05
N VAL A 302 23.96 -12.98 32.80
CA VAL A 302 22.98 -12.34 31.87
C VAL A 302 22.09 -13.38 31.13
N SER A 303 20.87 -12.97 30.74
CA SER A 303 19.74 -13.77 30.27
C SER A 303 19.81 -14.28 28.80
N PRO A 304 19.05 -15.34 28.43
CA PRO A 304 19.19 -16.04 27.14
C PRO A 304 18.48 -15.33 25.98
N THR A 305 19.06 -14.24 25.48
CA THR A 305 18.78 -13.70 24.14
C THR A 305 20.07 -13.52 23.34
N GLN A 306 20.02 -13.79 22.03
CA GLN A 306 21.14 -13.68 21.06
C GLN A 306 22.22 -14.78 21.05
N ILE A 307 21.85 -16.06 20.87
CA ILE A 307 22.76 -17.04 20.24
C ILE A 307 22.07 -17.77 19.07
N LYS A 308 22.35 -17.33 17.83
CA LYS A 308 22.28 -18.15 16.59
C LYS A 308 22.88 -17.44 15.37
N LYS A 309 24.18 -17.14 15.44
CA LYS A 309 25.03 -16.85 14.26
C LYS A 309 26.42 -17.46 14.49
N LEU A 310 27.02 -17.99 13.41
CA LEU A 310 28.35 -18.62 13.34
C LEU A 310 28.61 -19.78 14.32
N ARG A 311 28.49 -21.02 13.83
CA ARG A 311 29.65 -21.91 13.59
C ARG A 311 29.22 -23.25 12.97
N THR A 312 29.74 -23.52 11.78
CA THR A 312 30.06 -24.88 11.30
C THR A 312 31.32 -24.74 10.43
N LEU A 313 32.23 -25.72 10.51
CA LEU A 313 33.53 -25.69 9.85
C LEU A 313 33.58 -26.68 8.68
N GLU A 314 34.40 -26.35 7.68
CA GLU A 314 35.05 -27.21 6.66
C GLU A 314 34.24 -28.29 5.89
N PRO A 315 34.40 -28.40 4.55
CA PRO A 315 33.74 -29.42 3.74
C PRO A 315 34.56 -30.70 3.60
N SER A 316 33.89 -31.85 3.48
CA SER A 316 34.48 -33.05 2.88
C SER A 316 33.50 -33.75 1.93
N ASN A 317 34.05 -34.15 0.78
CA ASN A 317 33.52 -35.07 -0.25
C ASN A 317 32.01 -35.11 -0.56
N GLY A 318 31.65 -34.50 -1.70
CA GLY A 318 31.25 -35.34 -2.83
C GLY A 318 29.80 -35.83 -2.91
N ALA A 319 28.81 -34.96 -2.72
CA ALA A 319 27.43 -35.21 -3.16
C ALA A 319 26.89 -34.06 -4.02
N VAL A 320 26.55 -34.33 -5.29
CA VAL A 320 26.00 -33.34 -6.22
C VAL A 320 24.50 -33.12 -5.94
N VAL A 321 24.20 -32.43 -4.84
CA VAL A 321 22.84 -31.97 -4.56
C VAL A 321 22.52 -30.81 -5.51
N SER A 322 21.68 -31.07 -6.51
CA SER A 322 21.22 -30.06 -7.46
C SER A 322 20.59 -28.88 -6.72
N ARG A 323 21.25 -27.71 -6.77
CA ARG A 323 20.75 -26.47 -6.18
C ARG A 323 19.69 -25.85 -7.09
N THR A 324 18.54 -26.50 -7.19
CA THR A 324 17.29 -25.89 -7.66
C THR A 324 16.87 -24.80 -6.68
N SER A 325 17.48 -23.63 -6.81
CA SER A 325 17.17 -22.45 -6.02
C SER A 325 15.77 -21.94 -6.40
N THR A 326 14.75 -22.52 -5.76
CA THR A 326 13.40 -22.01 -5.81
C THR A 326 13.43 -20.51 -5.50
N PRO A 327 12.86 -19.66 -6.35
CA PRO A 327 12.90 -18.23 -6.12
C PRO A 327 12.16 -17.95 -4.80
N ARG A 328 12.89 -17.43 -3.80
CA ARG A 328 12.27 -16.87 -2.60
C ARG A 328 11.52 -15.62 -3.04
N PHE A 329 10.26 -15.80 -3.41
CA PHE A 329 9.31 -14.72 -3.59
C PHE A 329 9.29 -13.87 -2.32
N ARG A 330 9.24 -12.56 -2.50
CA ARG A 330 9.15 -11.63 -1.38
C ARG A 330 7.70 -11.63 -0.89
N PRO A 331 7.43 -11.83 0.41
CA PRO A 331 6.07 -11.82 0.93
C PRO A 331 5.34 -10.52 0.57
N TRP A 332 4.09 -10.63 0.14
CA TRP A 332 3.25 -9.49 -0.27
C TRP A 332 3.03 -8.52 0.89
N LYS A 333 3.04 -8.99 2.14
CA LYS A 333 3.05 -8.15 3.34
C LYS A 333 4.23 -7.17 3.37
N GLU A 334 5.42 -7.58 2.91
CA GLU A 334 6.56 -6.67 2.79
C GLU A 334 6.43 -5.70 1.62
N VAL A 335 5.89 -6.18 0.48
CA VAL A 335 5.64 -5.34 -0.70
C VAL A 335 4.64 -4.23 -0.37
N TYR A 336 3.56 -4.56 0.35
CA TYR A 336 2.60 -3.59 0.87
C TYR A 336 3.29 -2.61 1.83
N LYS A 337 4.04 -3.12 2.84
CA LYS A 337 4.73 -2.31 3.84
C LYS A 337 5.64 -1.25 3.22
N ASP A 338 6.45 -1.61 2.23
CA ASP A 338 7.37 -0.68 1.59
C ASP A 338 6.64 0.36 0.72
N ARG A 339 5.63 -0.05 -0.06
CA ARG A 339 4.81 0.90 -0.82
C ARG A 339 4.02 1.84 0.11
N PHE A 340 3.53 1.33 1.24
CA PHE A 340 2.81 2.11 2.24
C PHE A 340 3.72 3.14 2.92
N LYS A 341 4.99 2.79 3.23
CA LYS A 341 6.00 3.79 3.63
C LYS A 341 6.11 4.92 2.60
N VAL A 342 6.24 4.58 1.32
CA VAL A 342 6.42 5.57 0.24
C VAL A 342 5.18 6.46 0.10
N GLY A 343 3.97 5.89 0.00
CA GLY A 343 2.73 6.68 -0.06
C GLY A 343 2.49 7.54 1.20
N THR A 344 2.83 7.01 2.39
CA THR A 344 2.85 7.78 3.64
C THR A 344 3.83 8.95 3.57
N ASN A 345 5.04 8.73 3.06
CA ASN A 345 6.07 9.76 2.93
C ASN A 345 5.64 10.88 1.96
N TRP A 346 5.03 10.55 0.82
CA TRP A 346 4.42 11.52 -0.09
C TRP A 346 3.36 12.37 0.62
N LYS A 347 2.35 11.73 1.23
CA LYS A 347 1.22 12.41 1.91
C LYS A 347 1.66 13.34 3.05
N TYR A 348 2.73 12.96 3.77
CA TYR A 348 3.30 13.75 4.87
C TYR A 348 4.47 14.66 4.46
N GLY A 349 4.85 14.72 3.18
CA GLY A 349 5.95 15.56 2.69
C GLY A 349 7.35 15.13 3.20
N ARG A 350 7.53 13.87 3.58
CA ARG A 350 8.79 13.33 4.12
C ARG A 350 9.71 12.84 3.00
N CYS A 351 10.57 13.72 2.51
CA CYS A 351 11.59 13.39 1.51
C CYS A 351 13.00 13.76 1.99
N THR A 352 14.01 13.03 1.49
CA THR A 352 15.39 13.53 1.48
C THR A 352 15.67 14.24 0.16
N THR A 353 16.31 15.41 0.22
CA THR A 353 16.58 16.25 -0.96
C THR A 353 18.06 16.23 -1.32
N LYS A 354 18.38 15.84 -2.56
CA LYS A 354 19.70 16.10 -3.16
C LYS A 354 19.61 17.33 -4.06
N VAL A 355 20.67 18.14 -4.10
CA VAL A 355 20.79 19.31 -4.98
C VAL A 355 21.99 19.11 -5.90
N PHE A 356 21.74 19.23 -7.21
CA PHE A 356 22.76 19.19 -8.26
C PHE A 356 23.01 20.62 -8.74
N ARG A 357 24.28 21.02 -8.81
CA ARG A 357 24.74 22.35 -9.26
C ARG A 357 25.86 22.16 -10.28
N GLY A 358 25.87 22.95 -11.35
CA GLY A 358 26.96 22.94 -12.34
C GLY A 358 26.58 23.43 -13.73
N HIS A 359 25.28 23.60 -14.03
CA HIS A 359 24.85 24.44 -15.15
C HIS A 359 25.15 25.91 -14.86
N THR A 360 25.41 26.71 -15.91
CA THR A 360 25.73 28.15 -15.78
C THR A 360 24.59 29.07 -16.18
N ASN A 361 23.44 28.50 -16.54
CA ASN A 361 22.19 29.20 -16.84
C ASN A 361 21.00 28.28 -16.53
N GLY A 362 19.79 28.83 -16.51
CA GLY A 362 18.56 28.14 -16.14
C GLY A 362 18.39 26.77 -16.81
N VAL A 363 18.04 25.76 -16.02
CA VAL A 363 17.70 24.43 -16.52
C VAL A 363 16.29 24.49 -17.08
N MET A 364 16.06 23.95 -18.27
CA MET A 364 14.78 24.09 -18.99
C MET A 364 14.10 22.77 -19.31
N CYS A 365 14.84 21.66 -19.25
CA CYS A 365 14.29 20.33 -19.41
C CYS A 365 15.10 19.33 -18.57
N LEU A 366 14.41 18.33 -18.02
CA LEU A 366 15.02 17.22 -17.31
C LEU A 366 14.25 15.93 -17.58
N GLN A 367 14.98 14.81 -17.57
CA GLN A 367 14.40 13.47 -17.42
C GLN A 367 15.35 12.63 -16.58
N PHE A 368 14.80 11.72 -15.78
CA PHE A 368 15.61 10.78 -15.02
C PHE A 368 15.05 9.36 -15.10
N ASP A 369 15.94 8.41 -14.85
CA ASP A 369 15.67 7.00 -14.60
C ASP A 369 16.17 6.63 -13.19
N ASP A 370 16.01 5.38 -12.77
CA ASP A 370 16.28 4.89 -11.42
C ASP A 370 17.74 5.06 -10.91
N SER A 371 18.69 5.44 -11.78
CA SER A 371 20.08 5.77 -11.40
C SER A 371 20.70 6.99 -12.10
N ILE A 372 20.08 7.53 -13.16
CA ILE A 372 20.69 8.58 -14.01
C ILE A 372 19.70 9.73 -14.18
N LEU A 373 20.18 10.96 -14.03
CA LEU A 373 19.46 12.19 -14.28
C LEU A 373 20.12 12.90 -15.47
N ALA A 374 19.34 13.34 -16.46
CA ALA A 374 19.80 14.10 -17.61
C ALA A 374 19.10 15.47 -17.64
N THR A 375 19.87 16.55 -17.77
CA THR A 375 19.40 17.94 -17.63
C THR A 375 19.88 18.80 -18.78
N GLY A 376 18.99 19.53 -19.44
CA GLY A 376 19.30 20.48 -20.51
C GLY A 376 19.03 21.92 -20.06
N SER A 377 19.95 22.83 -20.41
CA SER A 377 19.95 24.23 -19.94
C SER A 377 20.00 25.23 -21.11
N TYR A 378 19.67 26.48 -20.81
CA TYR A 378 20.00 27.62 -21.67
C TYR A 378 21.52 27.80 -21.88
N ASP A 379 22.40 27.16 -21.09
CA ASP A 379 23.87 27.19 -21.25
C ASP A 379 24.43 26.42 -22.46
N THR A 380 23.56 25.96 -23.37
CA THR A 380 23.84 25.13 -24.56
C THR A 380 24.31 23.70 -24.28
N THR A 381 24.44 23.30 -23.01
CA THR A 381 24.91 21.97 -22.62
C THR A 381 23.80 21.06 -22.09
N ILE A 382 24.06 19.76 -22.21
CA ILE A 382 23.33 18.73 -21.47
C ILE A 382 24.27 18.17 -20.43
N LYS A 383 23.83 18.00 -19.18
CA LYS A 383 24.58 17.32 -18.14
C LYS A 383 23.92 16.00 -17.77
N ILE A 384 24.75 14.97 -17.59
CA ILE A 384 24.33 13.65 -17.15
C ILE A 384 24.90 13.44 -15.76
N TRP A 385 24.05 13.10 -14.80
CA TRP A 385 24.36 12.96 -13.38
C TRP A 385 24.05 11.54 -12.91
N ASP A 386 24.86 11.03 -11.99
CA ASP A 386 24.55 9.84 -11.20
C ASP A 386 23.67 10.25 -10.02
N ILE A 387 22.47 9.69 -9.93
CA ILE A 387 21.52 9.96 -8.85
C ILE A 387 22.02 9.41 -7.51
N ASP A 388 22.65 8.24 -7.52
CA ASP A 388 22.99 7.52 -6.30
C ASP A 388 24.29 8.11 -5.69
N THR A 389 25.31 8.50 -6.48
CA THR A 389 26.49 9.25 -5.97
C THR A 389 26.38 10.78 -5.97
N GLY A 390 25.47 11.37 -6.73
CA GLY A 390 25.29 12.84 -6.82
C GLY A 390 26.27 13.57 -7.77
N LYS A 391 27.14 12.85 -8.49
CA LYS A 391 28.21 13.44 -9.31
C LYS A 391 27.79 13.65 -10.76
N GLU A 392 28.34 14.68 -11.41
CA GLU A 392 28.29 14.78 -12.87
C GLU A 392 29.13 13.67 -13.50
N LEU A 393 28.53 12.92 -14.42
CA LEU A 393 29.19 11.88 -15.21
C LEU A 393 29.76 12.44 -16.52
N ARG A 394 29.00 13.29 -17.22
CA ARG A 394 29.36 13.88 -18.53
C ARG A 394 28.68 15.22 -18.76
N THR A 395 29.39 16.17 -19.39
CA THR A 395 28.78 17.29 -20.12
C THR A 395 28.74 16.94 -21.62
N LEU A 396 27.58 17.03 -22.26
CA LEU A 396 27.43 16.97 -23.72
C LEU A 396 27.45 18.40 -24.27
N ARG A 397 28.24 18.64 -25.33
CA ARG A 397 28.42 19.94 -25.99
C ARG A 397 28.29 19.77 -27.50
N GLY A 398 27.67 20.73 -28.19
CA GLY A 398 27.52 20.69 -29.65
C GLY A 398 26.18 21.18 -30.21
N HIS A 399 25.24 21.58 -29.34
CA HIS A 399 24.21 22.56 -29.70
C HIS A 399 24.82 23.97 -29.70
N THR A 400 24.26 24.89 -30.50
CA THR A 400 24.74 26.29 -30.57
C THR A 400 23.80 27.28 -29.88
N SER A 401 22.69 26.81 -29.31
CA SER A 401 21.75 27.60 -28.52
C SER A 401 21.11 26.78 -27.40
N GLY A 402 20.35 27.42 -26.53
CA GLY A 402 19.73 26.81 -25.35
C GLY A 402 18.84 25.61 -25.67
N ILE A 403 18.85 24.63 -24.78
CA ILE A 403 18.17 23.34 -24.94
C ILE A 403 16.84 23.40 -24.18
N ARG A 404 15.72 23.31 -24.89
CA ARG A 404 14.36 23.46 -24.34
C ARG A 404 13.64 22.14 -24.10
N SER A 405 14.03 21.08 -24.81
CA SER A 405 13.51 19.74 -24.62
C SER A 405 14.60 18.68 -24.67
N LEU A 406 14.38 17.62 -23.90
CA LEU A 406 15.26 16.49 -23.74
C LEU A 406 14.41 15.25 -23.47
N GLN A 407 14.73 14.13 -24.11
CA GLN A 407 14.12 12.85 -23.82
C GLN A 407 15.16 11.72 -23.82
N PHE A 408 15.12 10.91 -22.77
CA PHE A 408 15.99 9.77 -22.52
C PHE A 408 15.32 8.45 -22.94
N ASP A 409 16.11 7.59 -23.58
CA ASP A 409 15.83 6.22 -23.98
C ASP A 409 16.92 5.27 -23.40
N ASP A 410 16.65 3.97 -23.37
CA ASP A 410 17.57 2.91 -22.93
C ASP A 410 18.98 3.04 -23.54
N THR A 411 19.09 3.55 -24.78
CA THR A 411 20.37 3.75 -25.48
C THR A 411 20.62 5.17 -25.97
N LYS A 412 19.58 5.95 -26.24
CA LYS A 412 19.67 7.26 -26.89
C LYS A 412 19.25 8.38 -25.95
N LEU A 413 19.72 9.59 -26.25
CA LEU A 413 19.23 10.81 -25.65
C LEU A 413 18.93 11.77 -26.79
N ILE A 414 17.69 12.23 -26.89
CA ILE A 414 17.23 13.15 -27.95
C ILE A 414 17.09 14.53 -27.33
N SER A 415 17.64 15.57 -27.96
CA SER A 415 17.54 16.95 -27.49
C SER A 415 17.06 17.90 -28.59
N GLY A 416 16.21 18.85 -28.18
CA GLY A 416 15.66 19.93 -29.00
C GLY A 416 16.18 21.27 -28.51
N SER A 417 16.81 22.02 -29.42
CA SER A 417 17.41 23.32 -29.13
C SER A 417 16.77 24.44 -29.93
N LEU A 418 16.90 25.65 -29.41
CA LEU A 418 16.60 26.88 -30.14
C LEU A 418 17.50 27.10 -31.36
N ASP A 419 18.58 26.32 -31.53
CA ASP A 419 19.40 26.30 -32.75
C ASP A 419 18.71 25.72 -34.00
N ARG A 420 17.45 25.25 -33.84
CA ARG A 420 16.57 24.66 -34.86
C ARG A 420 16.91 23.22 -35.23
N THR A 421 17.83 22.59 -34.49
CA THR A 421 18.27 21.21 -34.72
C THR A 421 17.79 20.26 -33.63
N LEU A 422 17.54 19.01 -34.03
CA LEU A 422 17.44 17.87 -33.13
C LEU A 422 18.79 17.18 -33.10
N LYS A 423 19.27 16.78 -31.92
CA LYS A 423 20.46 15.93 -31.80
C LYS A 423 20.14 14.66 -31.06
N VAL A 424 20.66 13.54 -31.57
CA VAL A 424 20.55 12.23 -30.93
C VAL A 424 21.94 11.82 -30.48
N TRP A 425 22.10 11.71 -29.16
CA TRP A 425 23.35 11.41 -28.49
C TRP A 425 23.37 9.96 -28.00
N ASN A 426 24.55 9.35 -27.98
CA ASN A 426 24.81 8.17 -27.17
C ASN A 426 25.18 8.67 -25.77
N TRP A 427 24.26 8.60 -24.81
CA TRP A 427 24.50 9.12 -23.46
C TRP A 427 25.60 8.35 -22.70
N ARG A 428 25.92 7.11 -23.12
CA ARG A 428 26.98 6.29 -22.49
C ARG A 428 28.38 6.68 -22.92
N THR A 429 28.60 7.15 -24.14
CA THR A 429 29.90 7.66 -24.61
C THR A 429 30.00 9.17 -24.46
N GLY A 430 28.92 9.88 -24.80
CA GLY A 430 28.82 11.33 -24.89
C GLY A 430 28.80 11.86 -26.33
N GLU A 431 28.81 10.97 -27.33
CA GLU A 431 28.92 11.33 -28.75
C GLU A 431 27.57 11.73 -29.35
N CYS A 432 27.57 12.74 -30.23
CA CYS A 432 26.44 13.07 -31.09
C CYS A 432 26.39 12.09 -32.26
N MET A 433 25.45 11.14 -32.26
CA MET A 433 25.29 10.13 -33.32
C MET A 433 24.64 10.70 -34.59
N SER A 434 23.69 11.62 -34.44
CA SER A 434 23.06 12.29 -35.59
C SER A 434 22.50 13.66 -35.21
N THR A 435 22.46 14.56 -36.19
CA THR A 435 21.77 15.86 -36.11
C THR A 435 20.72 15.88 -37.22
N TYR A 436 19.46 16.15 -36.87
CA TYR A 436 18.38 16.35 -37.83
C TYR A 436 18.02 17.84 -37.92
N GLN A 437 17.79 18.31 -39.14
CA GLN A 437 17.36 19.66 -39.46
C GLN A 437 16.05 19.58 -40.24
N GLY A 438 15.19 20.60 -40.12
CA GLY A 438 13.92 20.63 -40.85
C GLY A 438 12.85 21.54 -40.27
N HIS A 439 12.98 21.98 -39.01
CA HIS A 439 12.24 23.15 -38.50
C HIS A 439 12.89 24.44 -38.99
N THR A 440 12.09 25.48 -39.20
CA THR A 440 12.59 26.83 -39.54
C THR A 440 12.79 27.70 -38.29
N GLY A 441 12.08 27.37 -37.20
CA GLY A 441 12.18 28.02 -35.89
C GLY A 441 12.82 27.11 -34.83
N GLY A 442 13.13 27.68 -33.66
CA GLY A 442 13.71 26.93 -32.54
C GLY A 442 12.79 25.80 -32.08
N ILE A 443 13.37 24.71 -31.55
CA ILE A 443 12.61 23.54 -31.10
C ILE A 443 12.36 23.66 -29.59
N MET A 444 11.10 23.52 -29.20
CA MET A 444 10.61 23.72 -27.84
C MET A 444 10.39 22.40 -27.14
N SER A 445 9.54 21.54 -27.71
CA SER A 445 9.15 20.26 -27.12
C SER A 445 9.52 19.06 -27.98
N LEU A 446 9.65 17.92 -27.31
CA LEU A 446 9.84 16.61 -27.92
C LEU A 446 8.98 15.55 -27.23
N HIS A 447 8.48 14.62 -28.02
CA HIS A 447 7.99 13.33 -27.52
C HIS A 447 8.32 12.19 -28.48
N PHE A 448 9.13 11.26 -28.01
CA PHE A 448 9.51 10.01 -28.66
C PHE A 448 8.72 8.85 -28.05
N ASP A 449 8.14 8.01 -28.90
CA ASP A 449 7.41 6.81 -28.53
C ASP A 449 7.60 5.75 -29.62
N GLY A 450 8.09 4.56 -29.24
CA GLY A 450 8.47 3.48 -30.14
C GLY A 450 9.48 3.90 -31.22
N ASN A 451 8.99 4.16 -32.44
CA ASN A 451 9.79 4.60 -33.60
C ASN A 451 9.44 6.03 -34.06
N LEU A 452 8.47 6.69 -33.41
CA LEU A 452 7.97 8.01 -33.77
C LEU A 452 8.48 9.07 -32.80
N LEU A 453 9.08 10.12 -33.33
CA LEU A 453 9.37 11.35 -32.59
C LEU A 453 8.46 12.46 -33.11
N ALA A 454 7.83 13.22 -32.22
CA ALA A 454 7.21 14.49 -32.55
C ALA A 454 8.00 15.65 -31.91
N SER A 455 8.12 16.76 -32.64
CA SER A 455 8.77 17.99 -32.18
C SER A 455 7.86 19.21 -32.38
N GLY A 456 7.70 20.01 -31.32
CA GLY A 456 7.01 21.30 -31.35
C GLY A 456 8.01 22.46 -31.47
N SER A 457 7.63 23.51 -32.20
CA SER A 457 8.54 24.61 -32.55
C SER A 457 7.90 25.99 -32.54
N VAL A 458 8.79 26.99 -32.42
CA VAL A 458 8.57 28.41 -32.75
C VAL A 458 7.96 28.59 -34.15
N ASP A 459 8.19 27.66 -35.10
CA ASP A 459 7.63 27.74 -36.46
C ASP A 459 6.15 27.38 -36.60
N LYS A 460 5.42 27.26 -35.47
CA LYS A 460 3.97 27.05 -35.40
C LYS A 460 3.52 25.71 -36.02
N SER A 461 4.46 24.79 -36.24
CA SER A 461 4.22 23.44 -36.73
C SER A 461 4.70 22.36 -35.76
N VAL A 462 4.03 21.22 -35.79
CA VAL A 462 4.51 19.98 -35.16
C VAL A 462 5.08 19.11 -36.26
N LYS A 463 6.34 18.68 -36.15
CA LYS A 463 6.93 17.72 -37.09
C LYS A 463 6.99 16.34 -36.50
N ILE A 464 6.55 15.36 -37.28
CA ILE A 464 6.64 13.94 -36.96
C ILE A 464 7.81 13.37 -37.76
N TRP A 465 8.67 12.62 -37.08
CA TRP A 465 9.87 11.97 -37.60
C TRP A 465 9.75 10.48 -37.33
N ASN A 466 9.85 9.65 -38.36
CA ASN A 466 9.83 8.20 -38.24
C ASN A 466 11.26 7.67 -38.37
N PHE A 467 11.79 7.04 -37.31
CA PHE A 467 13.17 6.56 -37.30
C PHE A 467 13.40 5.29 -38.15
N SER A 468 12.36 4.52 -38.45
CA SER A 468 12.45 3.35 -39.35
C SER A 468 12.60 3.79 -40.80
N ASP A 469 11.65 4.62 -41.26
CA ASP A 469 11.55 5.00 -42.68
C ASP A 469 12.35 6.26 -43.02
N LYS A 470 12.89 6.95 -42.00
CA LYS A 470 13.49 8.30 -42.06
C LYS A 470 12.56 9.38 -42.64
N SER A 471 11.27 9.06 -42.79
CA SER A 471 10.25 9.96 -43.32
C SER A 471 9.88 11.03 -42.28
N THR A 472 9.55 12.23 -42.78
CA THR A 472 9.12 13.35 -41.95
C THR A 472 7.90 14.04 -42.56
N PHE A 473 7.02 14.59 -41.72
CA PHE A 473 5.93 15.44 -42.16
C PHE A 473 5.57 16.49 -41.10
N SER A 474 4.99 17.62 -41.53
CA SER A 474 4.56 18.70 -40.64
C SER A 474 3.04 18.79 -40.54
N LEU A 475 2.52 18.71 -39.32
CA LEU A 475 1.17 19.13 -38.96
C LEU A 475 1.18 20.66 -38.79
N LYS A 476 0.23 21.35 -39.43
CA LYS A 476 0.11 22.81 -39.42
C LYS A 476 -1.33 23.21 -39.08
N GLY A 477 -1.49 24.25 -38.26
CA GLY A 477 -2.81 24.76 -37.86
C GLY A 477 -2.87 25.41 -36.47
N HIS A 478 -1.78 25.37 -35.69
CA HIS A 478 -1.60 26.33 -34.60
C HIS A 478 -1.35 27.73 -35.16
N ARG A 479 -1.79 28.73 -34.41
CA ARG A 479 -1.61 30.17 -34.72
C ARG A 479 -0.35 30.73 -34.08
N ASP A 480 0.24 30.05 -33.09
CA ASP A 480 1.51 30.45 -32.49
C ASP A 480 2.43 29.29 -32.08
N TRP A 481 3.49 29.59 -31.32
CA TRP A 481 4.53 28.67 -30.86
C TRP A 481 3.94 27.40 -30.20
N VAL A 482 4.57 26.24 -30.42
CA VAL A 482 4.10 24.95 -29.87
C VAL A 482 4.98 24.50 -28.70
N ASN A 483 4.57 24.85 -27.48
CA ASN A 483 5.33 24.65 -26.25
C ASN A 483 5.48 23.20 -25.85
N ALA A 484 4.42 22.39 -26.01
CA ALA A 484 4.40 20.98 -25.64
C ALA A 484 3.73 20.10 -26.70
N VAL A 485 4.27 18.89 -26.87
CA VAL A 485 3.74 17.86 -27.76
C VAL A 485 3.83 16.51 -27.04
N LYS A 486 2.83 15.65 -27.23
CA LYS A 486 2.79 14.26 -26.74
C LYS A 486 2.27 13.33 -27.85
N VAL A 487 2.96 12.22 -28.07
CA VAL A 487 2.56 11.17 -29.03
C VAL A 487 1.99 9.99 -28.25
N ASP A 488 0.90 9.42 -28.76
CA ASP A 488 0.44 8.08 -28.40
C ASP A 488 0.47 7.21 -29.67
N SER A 489 1.45 6.31 -29.75
CA SER A 489 1.60 5.40 -30.89
C SER A 489 0.55 4.29 -30.93
N ALA A 490 -0.12 3.99 -29.81
CA ALA A 490 -1.16 2.98 -29.76
C ALA A 490 -2.43 3.49 -30.46
N SER A 491 -2.93 4.67 -30.06
CA SER A 491 -4.07 5.30 -30.76
C SER A 491 -3.67 6.03 -32.05
N ARG A 492 -2.38 6.11 -32.39
CA ARG A 492 -1.82 6.86 -33.53
C ARG A 492 -2.22 8.34 -33.52
N THR A 493 -2.25 8.96 -32.34
CA THR A 493 -2.61 10.38 -32.18
C THR A 493 -1.48 11.23 -31.60
N VAL A 494 -1.60 12.54 -31.77
CA VAL A 494 -0.68 13.53 -31.18
C VAL A 494 -1.49 14.64 -30.52
N PHE A 495 -1.12 14.97 -29.29
CA PHE A 495 -1.59 16.16 -28.57
C PHE A 495 -0.54 17.26 -28.69
N SER A 496 -0.95 18.50 -28.96
CA SER A 496 -0.06 19.67 -28.93
C SER A 496 -0.70 20.86 -28.22
N ALA A 497 0.10 21.55 -27.41
CA ALA A 497 -0.28 22.76 -26.66
C ALA A 497 0.57 23.95 -27.14
N SER A 498 -0.04 25.13 -27.19
CA SER A 498 0.52 26.32 -27.85
C SER A 498 0.29 27.61 -27.07
N ASP A 499 1.10 28.61 -27.41
CA ASP A 499 0.89 30.01 -27.03
C ASP A 499 -0.41 30.60 -27.60
N ASP A 500 -1.06 29.95 -28.59
CA ASP A 500 -2.39 30.35 -29.11
C ASP A 500 -3.58 30.04 -28.17
N CYS A 501 -3.31 29.75 -26.90
CA CYS A 501 -4.24 29.32 -25.85
C CYS A 501 -5.04 28.03 -26.16
N SER A 502 -4.76 27.35 -27.28
CA SER A 502 -5.46 26.13 -27.67
C SER A 502 -4.60 24.87 -27.50
N ILE A 503 -5.27 23.75 -27.20
CA ILE A 503 -4.70 22.41 -27.34
C ILE A 503 -5.32 21.78 -28.59
N LYS A 504 -4.55 21.02 -29.37
CA LYS A 504 -5.03 20.33 -30.57
C LYS A 504 -4.69 18.85 -30.51
N LEU A 505 -5.68 18.03 -30.88
CA LEU A 505 -5.53 16.59 -31.13
C LEU A 505 -5.42 16.38 -32.64
N TRP A 506 -4.44 15.59 -33.06
CA TRP A 506 -4.14 15.27 -34.45
C TRP A 506 -4.15 13.77 -34.68
N ASP A 507 -4.60 13.36 -35.86
CA ASP A 507 -4.44 12.00 -36.36
C ASP A 507 -3.14 11.89 -37.17
N LEU A 508 -2.31 10.88 -36.89
CA LEU A 508 -1.08 10.63 -37.64
C LEU A 508 -1.34 10.06 -39.04
N ASP A 509 -2.47 9.36 -39.24
CA ASP A 509 -2.76 8.65 -40.49
C ASP A 509 -3.31 9.61 -41.56
N SER A 510 -4.38 10.36 -41.25
CA SER A 510 -4.95 11.40 -42.12
C SER A 510 -4.21 12.74 -42.08
N LYS A 511 -3.42 13.00 -41.03
CA LYS A 511 -2.64 14.25 -40.81
C LYS A 511 -3.49 15.50 -40.59
N VAL A 512 -4.75 15.31 -40.17
CA VAL A 512 -5.73 16.39 -39.90
C VAL A 512 -5.87 16.61 -38.39
N CYS A 513 -6.21 17.84 -37.99
CA CYS A 513 -6.62 18.15 -36.61
C CYS A 513 -8.03 17.59 -36.37
N ILE A 514 -8.17 16.69 -35.39
CA ILE A 514 -9.42 16.04 -35.03
C ILE A 514 -10.28 16.95 -34.15
N LYS A 515 -9.66 17.55 -33.13
CA LYS A 515 -10.30 18.41 -32.12
C LYS A 515 -9.35 19.54 -31.75
N THR A 516 -9.93 20.72 -31.52
CA THR A 516 -9.29 21.81 -30.77
C THR A 516 -10.02 21.94 -29.43
N PHE A 517 -9.27 22.13 -28.35
CA PHE A 517 -9.76 22.42 -27.01
C PHE A 517 -9.40 23.87 -26.68
N GLU A 518 -10.40 24.66 -26.31
CA GLU A 518 -10.28 26.09 -26.03
C GLU A 518 -10.91 26.38 -24.65
N GLY A 519 -10.39 27.36 -23.92
CA GLY A 519 -10.90 27.73 -22.59
C GLY A 519 -9.82 28.08 -21.56
N HIS A 520 -8.54 27.80 -21.84
CA HIS A 520 -7.45 28.51 -21.17
C HIS A 520 -7.43 29.98 -21.62
N VAL A 521 -7.07 30.87 -20.71
CA VAL A 521 -7.01 32.33 -20.97
C VAL A 521 -5.58 32.74 -21.35
N GLY A 522 -4.58 31.96 -20.93
CA GLY A 522 -3.17 32.20 -21.18
C GLY A 522 -2.48 31.05 -21.94
N GLN A 523 -1.24 31.30 -22.34
CA GLN A 523 -0.39 30.38 -23.09
C GLN A 523 -0.30 29.00 -22.44
N VAL A 524 -0.58 27.93 -23.18
CA VAL A 524 -0.52 26.56 -22.65
C VAL A 524 0.91 26.04 -22.79
N GLN A 525 1.59 25.83 -21.67
CA GLN A 525 3.01 25.44 -21.63
C GLN A 525 3.21 23.93 -21.70
N GLN A 526 2.30 23.14 -21.11
CA GLN A 526 2.47 21.69 -20.99
C GLN A 526 1.15 20.92 -21.19
N VAL A 527 1.23 19.79 -21.88
CA VAL A 527 0.13 18.81 -22.03
C VAL A 527 0.58 17.42 -21.59
N LEU A 528 -0.29 16.72 -20.86
CA LEU A 528 -0.05 15.40 -20.29
C LEU A 528 -1.31 14.53 -20.48
N PRO A 529 -1.32 13.58 -21.44
CA PRO A 529 -2.34 12.53 -21.46
C PRO A 529 -2.20 11.66 -20.20
N LEU A 530 -3.32 11.28 -19.58
CA LEU A 530 -3.34 10.41 -18.41
C LEU A 530 -3.49 8.92 -18.81
N PRO A 531 -3.01 7.97 -17.97
CA PRO A 531 -3.19 6.54 -18.21
C PRO A 531 -4.66 6.15 -18.36
N ALA A 532 -4.94 5.09 -19.14
CA ALA A 532 -6.31 4.60 -19.35
C ALA A 532 -7.02 4.14 -18.05
N ASP A 533 -6.24 3.74 -17.04
CA ASP A 533 -6.70 3.35 -15.70
C ASP A 533 -7.12 4.54 -14.81
N TYR A 534 -6.86 5.79 -15.22
CA TYR A 534 -7.24 6.96 -14.44
C TYR A 534 -8.74 7.26 -14.58
N GLU A 535 -9.42 7.34 -13.43
CA GLU A 535 -10.79 7.83 -13.31
C GLU A 535 -10.84 9.01 -12.33
N PRO A 536 -11.37 10.19 -12.71
CA PRO A 536 -11.59 11.30 -11.80
C PRO A 536 -12.76 11.03 -10.85
N GLU A 537 -12.78 11.70 -9.71
CA GLU A 537 -13.99 11.79 -8.88
C GLU A 537 -14.83 12.96 -9.38
N ILE A 538 -15.92 12.65 -10.09
CA ILE A 538 -16.90 13.63 -10.56
C ILE A 538 -17.90 13.83 -9.41
N ASP A 539 -18.00 15.06 -8.90
CA ASP A 539 -19.12 15.46 -8.06
C ASP A 539 -20.29 15.76 -9.01
N ASP A 540 -21.42 15.04 -8.88
CA ASP A 540 -22.62 15.19 -9.75
C ASP A 540 -23.37 16.53 -9.57
N THR A 541 -22.75 17.52 -8.92
CA THR A 541 -23.26 18.89 -8.85
C THR A 541 -23.14 19.55 -10.23
N PRO A 542 -24.25 19.95 -10.89
CA PRO A 542 -24.15 20.73 -12.12
C PRO A 542 -23.44 22.06 -11.83
N PRO A 543 -22.62 22.58 -12.76
CA PRO A 543 -21.90 23.83 -12.54
C PRO A 543 -22.87 24.98 -12.27
N THR A 544 -22.60 25.74 -11.22
CA THR A 544 -23.34 26.97 -10.90
C THR A 544 -23.15 27.99 -12.03
N ALA A 545 -24.19 28.79 -12.30
CA ALA A 545 -24.36 29.50 -13.57
C ALA A 545 -23.37 30.68 -13.84
N ASP A 546 -22.35 30.85 -13.01
CA ASP A 546 -21.39 31.96 -13.08
C ASP A 546 -20.23 31.69 -14.06
N ASP A 547 -19.95 30.43 -14.41
CA ASP A 547 -18.98 30.04 -15.46
C ASP A 547 -19.54 30.22 -16.90
N ALA A 548 -20.55 31.07 -17.08
CA ALA A 548 -21.29 31.30 -18.32
C ALA A 548 -20.53 32.13 -19.38
N SER A 549 -19.26 31.81 -19.63
CA SER A 549 -18.42 32.39 -20.69
C SER A 549 -17.74 31.33 -21.57
N SER A 550 -18.45 30.25 -21.90
CA SER A 550 -18.15 29.40 -23.06
C SER A 550 -19.40 29.19 -23.91
N THR A 551 -19.33 29.53 -25.20
CA THR A 551 -20.50 29.58 -26.08
C THR A 551 -20.93 28.19 -26.53
N THR A 552 -21.97 27.67 -25.89
CA THR A 552 -22.98 26.76 -26.44
C THR A 552 -22.64 26.00 -27.73
N SER A 553 -22.26 24.74 -27.59
CA SER A 553 -22.88 23.68 -28.38
C SER A 553 -23.57 22.69 -27.44
N SER A 554 -24.83 22.42 -27.76
CA SER A 554 -25.72 21.34 -27.29
C SER A 554 -25.45 20.64 -25.94
N ALA A 555 -26.54 20.48 -25.17
CA ALA A 555 -26.65 19.45 -24.14
C ALA A 555 -26.77 18.05 -24.75
N ASP A 556 -25.80 17.67 -25.59
CA ASP A 556 -25.71 16.34 -26.17
C ASP A 556 -25.46 15.33 -25.06
N LEU A 557 -26.30 14.29 -25.04
CA LEU A 557 -25.99 13.02 -24.41
C LEU A 557 -24.66 12.51 -25.00
N PRO A 558 -23.80 11.82 -24.21
CA PRO A 558 -22.56 11.26 -24.75
C PRO A 558 -22.90 10.37 -25.96
N PRO A 559 -22.20 10.54 -27.10
CA PRO A 559 -22.52 9.82 -28.32
C PRO A 559 -22.45 8.31 -28.06
N SER A 560 -23.41 7.57 -28.61
CA SER A 560 -23.61 6.14 -28.32
C SER A 560 -22.42 5.24 -28.67
N ASP A 561 -21.51 5.70 -29.51
CA ASP A 561 -20.17 5.14 -29.68
C ASP A 561 -19.14 6.29 -29.64
N PRO A 562 -18.17 6.31 -28.69
CA PRO A 562 -17.17 7.37 -28.58
C PRO A 562 -16.26 7.49 -29.82
N ARG A 563 -16.17 6.46 -30.67
CA ARG A 563 -15.42 6.51 -31.94
C ARG A 563 -15.89 7.62 -32.87
N THR A 564 -17.18 7.97 -32.84
CA THR A 564 -17.75 9.02 -33.69
C THR A 564 -17.11 10.38 -33.44
N SER A 565 -16.70 10.65 -32.19
CA SER A 565 -16.09 11.91 -31.79
C SER A 565 -14.71 12.19 -32.40
N PHE A 566 -14.06 11.18 -33.01
CA PHE A 566 -12.77 11.32 -33.70
C PHE A 566 -12.87 11.23 -35.23
N GLY A 567 -14.09 11.24 -35.78
CA GLY A 567 -14.32 11.26 -37.22
C GLY A 567 -14.04 9.94 -37.95
N PRO A 568 -14.09 9.94 -39.30
CA PRO A 568 -14.20 8.71 -40.09
C PRO A 568 -13.01 7.76 -39.97
N ALA A 569 -11.81 8.28 -39.63
CA ALA A 569 -10.61 7.47 -39.43
C ALA A 569 -10.73 6.44 -38.29
N PHE A 570 -11.63 6.65 -37.32
CA PHE A 570 -11.88 5.72 -36.22
C PHE A 570 -13.15 4.85 -36.41
N ILE A 571 -13.92 5.10 -37.48
CA ILE A 571 -15.21 4.48 -37.78
C ILE A 571 -15.09 3.48 -38.96
N ALA A 572 -14.20 3.73 -39.92
CA ALA A 572 -14.02 2.87 -41.09
C ALA A 572 -13.67 1.42 -40.70
N CYS A 573 -14.18 0.42 -41.43
CA CYS A 573 -14.06 -1.00 -41.04
C CYS A 573 -12.61 -1.51 -40.89
N CYS A 574 -11.62 -0.85 -41.51
CA CYS A 574 -10.20 -1.15 -41.35
C CYS A 574 -9.57 -0.58 -40.05
N ALA A 575 -10.28 0.24 -39.28
CA ALA A 575 -9.83 0.90 -38.05
C ALA A 575 -10.51 0.36 -36.77
N THR A 576 -11.29 -0.70 -36.85
CA THR A 576 -11.95 -1.36 -35.71
C THR A 576 -10.96 -1.85 -34.65
N ASN A 577 -9.76 -2.28 -35.07
CA ASN A 577 -8.66 -2.67 -34.18
C ASN A 577 -7.80 -1.50 -33.66
N ARG A 578 -8.01 -0.26 -34.13
CA ARG A 578 -7.30 0.92 -33.61
C ARG A 578 -7.87 1.28 -32.24
N PRO A 579 -7.07 1.34 -31.16
CA PRO A 579 -7.56 1.77 -29.85
C PRO A 579 -7.87 3.26 -29.85
N LEU A 580 -8.73 3.68 -28.93
CA LEU A 580 -9.08 5.09 -28.71
C LEU A 580 -7.90 5.83 -28.05
N PRO A 581 -7.77 7.15 -28.28
CA PRO A 581 -6.81 7.99 -27.54
C PRO A 581 -7.14 8.00 -26.03
N PRO A 582 -6.15 8.35 -25.18
CA PRO A 582 -6.35 8.42 -23.74
C PRO A 582 -7.53 9.33 -23.38
N ARG A 583 -8.44 8.80 -22.56
CA ARG A 583 -9.73 9.45 -22.22
C ARG A 583 -9.56 10.84 -21.60
N TYR A 584 -8.53 11.01 -20.79
CA TYR A 584 -8.32 12.22 -20.01
C TYR A 584 -6.94 12.82 -20.30
N MET A 585 -6.86 14.14 -20.30
CA MET A 585 -5.60 14.87 -20.37
C MET A 585 -5.58 16.01 -19.35
N LEU A 586 -4.39 16.31 -18.83
CA LEU A 586 -4.12 17.49 -18.03
C LEU A 586 -3.31 18.52 -18.84
N THR A 587 -3.60 19.79 -18.63
CA THR A 587 -2.88 20.91 -19.25
C THR A 587 -2.47 21.93 -18.20
N GLY A 588 -1.26 22.47 -18.33
CA GLY A 588 -0.76 23.57 -17.49
C GLY A 588 -0.49 24.79 -18.36
N ALA A 589 -0.93 25.97 -17.89
CA ALA A 589 -0.86 27.21 -18.64
C ALA A 589 -0.40 28.40 -17.78
N LEU A 590 -0.01 29.48 -18.46
CA LEU A 590 0.38 30.73 -17.80
C LEU A 590 -0.79 31.51 -17.17
N ASP A 591 -2.04 31.06 -17.31
CA ASP A 591 -3.20 31.59 -16.57
C ASP A 591 -3.29 31.13 -15.10
N SER A 592 -2.18 30.64 -14.54
CA SER A 592 -2.04 30.00 -13.21
C SER A 592 -2.83 28.71 -12.99
N THR A 593 -3.61 28.23 -13.97
CA THR A 593 -4.46 27.05 -13.82
C THR A 593 -3.82 25.77 -14.37
N VAL A 594 -4.15 24.64 -13.73
CA VAL A 594 -4.05 23.30 -14.33
C VAL A 594 -5.46 22.82 -14.62
N ARG A 595 -5.75 22.35 -15.84
CA ARG A 595 -7.08 21.87 -16.23
C ARG A 595 -7.09 20.40 -16.60
N LEU A 596 -8.15 19.70 -16.19
CA LEU A 596 -8.46 18.33 -16.56
C LEU A 596 -9.54 18.33 -17.64
N TRP A 597 -9.28 17.67 -18.77
CA TRP A 597 -10.18 17.59 -19.92
C TRP A 597 -10.59 16.14 -20.19
N ASP A 598 -11.84 15.94 -20.61
CA ASP A 598 -12.26 14.71 -21.28
C ASP A 598 -12.03 14.85 -22.80
N VAL A 599 -11.21 13.97 -23.34
CA VAL A 599 -10.78 13.96 -24.75
C VAL A 599 -11.93 13.55 -25.68
N TYR A 600 -12.90 12.76 -25.18
CA TYR A 600 -14.09 12.37 -25.95
C TYR A 600 -15.05 13.55 -26.16
N THR A 601 -15.55 14.19 -25.09
CA THR A 601 -16.49 15.31 -25.21
C THR A 601 -15.82 16.61 -25.61
N GLY A 602 -14.54 16.82 -25.28
CA GLY A 602 -13.85 18.11 -25.42
C GLY A 602 -14.03 19.05 -24.23
N ARG A 603 -14.77 18.64 -23.18
CA ARG A 603 -15.11 19.49 -22.04
C ARG A 603 -14.01 19.51 -20.99
N CYS A 604 -13.77 20.69 -20.41
CA CYS A 604 -12.99 20.83 -19.18
C CYS A 604 -13.84 20.30 -18.01
N LEU A 605 -13.35 19.29 -17.30
CA LEU A 605 -14.04 18.65 -16.17
C LEU A 605 -13.73 19.32 -14.82
N LYS A 606 -12.47 19.73 -14.62
CA LYS A 606 -12.00 20.39 -13.40
C LYS A 606 -10.89 21.37 -13.71
N THR A 607 -10.87 22.49 -12.98
CA THR A 607 -9.78 23.46 -12.95
C THR A 607 -9.17 23.44 -11.55
N PHE A 608 -7.86 23.21 -11.46
CA PHE A 608 -7.12 23.21 -10.20
C PHE A 608 -6.58 24.62 -9.96
N PHE A 609 -7.07 25.27 -8.91
CA PHE A 609 -6.66 26.60 -8.48
C PHE A 609 -5.71 26.51 -7.28
N GLY A 610 -4.67 27.37 -7.22
CA GLY A 610 -3.80 27.47 -6.05
C GLY A 610 -2.31 27.71 -6.32
N HIS A 611 -1.88 27.79 -7.58
CA HIS A 611 -0.69 28.59 -7.95
C HIS A 611 -1.07 30.08 -7.98
N VAL A 612 -0.08 30.94 -7.80
CA VAL A 612 -0.25 32.41 -7.86
C VAL A 612 0.12 32.94 -9.25
N GLU A 613 1.11 32.33 -9.88
CA GLU A 613 1.67 32.71 -11.19
C GLU A 613 1.53 31.57 -12.20
N GLY A 614 1.98 31.80 -13.44
CA GLY A 614 1.87 30.85 -14.54
C GLY A 614 2.53 29.49 -14.30
N VAL A 615 1.86 28.42 -14.75
CA VAL A 615 2.33 27.04 -14.63
C VAL A 615 3.20 26.67 -15.83
N TRP A 616 4.48 26.42 -15.58
CA TRP A 616 5.49 26.11 -16.60
C TRP A 616 5.68 24.60 -16.81
N ALA A 617 5.60 23.83 -15.72
CA ALA A 617 5.89 22.40 -15.74
C ALA A 617 4.72 21.58 -15.18
N LEU A 618 4.46 20.42 -15.80
CA LEU A 618 3.47 19.46 -15.34
C LEU A 618 3.94 18.02 -15.59
N ALA A 619 3.83 17.19 -14.56
CA ALA A 619 3.98 15.74 -14.57
C ALA A 619 2.87 15.11 -13.72
N GLY A 620 2.60 13.81 -13.87
CA GLY A 620 1.52 13.16 -13.12
C GLY A 620 1.46 11.66 -13.35
N ASP A 621 0.76 10.99 -12.44
CA ASP A 621 0.42 9.57 -12.49
C ASP A 621 -1.06 9.37 -12.10
N THR A 622 -1.47 8.11 -11.92
CA THR A 622 -2.84 7.71 -11.51
C THR A 622 -3.27 8.25 -10.14
N LEU A 623 -2.31 8.58 -9.26
CA LEU A 623 -2.53 8.94 -7.87
C LEU A 623 -2.40 10.44 -7.62
N ARG A 624 -1.46 11.10 -8.31
CA ARG A 624 -1.08 12.49 -8.07
C ARG A 624 -0.69 13.24 -9.34
N VAL A 625 -0.80 14.56 -9.29
CA VAL A 625 -0.27 15.49 -10.30
C VAL A 625 0.78 16.36 -9.62
N VAL A 626 1.84 16.73 -10.33
CA VAL A 626 2.90 17.61 -9.82
C VAL A 626 3.12 18.75 -10.82
N SER A 627 2.88 19.99 -10.39
CA SER A 627 3.06 21.20 -11.18
C SER A 627 4.16 22.10 -10.63
N GLY A 628 4.87 22.78 -11.52
CA GLY A 628 5.87 23.81 -11.21
C GLY A 628 5.53 25.11 -11.92
N ALA A 629 5.71 26.23 -11.23
CA ALA A 629 5.25 27.54 -11.68
C ALA A 629 6.30 28.63 -11.44
N GLU A 630 5.99 29.83 -11.94
CA GLU A 630 6.80 31.04 -11.76
C GLU A 630 6.83 31.52 -10.30
N ASP A 631 5.82 31.13 -9.50
CA ASP A 631 5.73 31.38 -8.05
C ASP A 631 6.81 30.64 -7.22
N ARG A 632 7.74 29.94 -7.90
CA ARG A 632 8.88 29.18 -7.35
C ARG A 632 8.48 27.97 -6.52
N MET A 633 7.19 27.63 -6.52
CA MET A 633 6.64 26.51 -5.78
C MET A 633 6.45 25.29 -6.69
N VAL A 634 6.44 24.13 -6.05
CA VAL A 634 6.07 22.86 -6.69
C VAL A 634 4.89 22.27 -5.93
N LYS A 635 3.74 22.13 -6.59
CA LYS A 635 2.50 21.67 -5.96
C LYS A 635 2.21 20.24 -6.35
N VAL A 636 1.94 19.40 -5.35
CA VAL A 636 1.46 18.04 -5.52
C VAL A 636 -0.04 18.05 -5.25
N TRP A 637 -0.82 17.68 -6.26
CA TRP A 637 -2.27 17.60 -6.23
C TRP A 637 -2.70 16.14 -6.20
N ASP A 638 -3.83 15.88 -5.56
CA ASP A 638 -4.57 14.65 -5.75
C ASP A 638 -5.13 14.60 -7.17
N ALA A 639 -4.74 13.60 -7.97
CA ALA A 639 -5.20 13.48 -9.34
C ALA A 639 -6.73 13.31 -9.44
N ARG A 640 -7.41 12.72 -8.45
CA ARG A 640 -8.86 12.44 -8.52
C ARG A 640 -9.71 13.59 -8.01
N THR A 641 -9.38 14.13 -6.84
CA THR A 641 -10.16 15.23 -6.25
C THR A 641 -9.78 16.60 -6.82
N GLY A 642 -8.56 16.77 -7.34
CA GLY A 642 -8.03 18.06 -7.80
C GLY A 642 -7.52 18.98 -6.70
N ARG A 643 -7.45 18.48 -5.44
CA ARG A 643 -7.01 19.27 -4.29
C ARG A 643 -5.49 19.26 -4.15
N CYS A 644 -4.88 20.40 -3.84
CA CYS A 644 -3.46 20.48 -3.50
C CYS A 644 -3.18 19.71 -2.19
N GLU A 645 -2.53 18.55 -2.27
CA GLU A 645 -2.08 17.78 -1.09
C GLU A 645 -0.86 18.44 -0.42
N ARG A 646 0.08 18.97 -1.21
CA ARG A 646 1.33 19.60 -0.73
C ARG A 646 1.80 20.74 -1.63
N THR A 647 2.44 21.74 -1.02
CA THR A 647 3.30 22.71 -1.71
C THR A 647 4.73 22.53 -1.17
N PHE A 648 5.69 22.26 -2.07
CA PHE A 648 7.13 22.27 -1.81
C PHE A 648 7.70 23.62 -2.24
N THR A 649 8.71 24.10 -1.50
CA THR A 649 9.24 25.46 -1.65
C THR A 649 10.77 25.46 -1.74
N GLY A 650 11.34 26.61 -2.10
CA GLY A 650 12.75 26.93 -1.84
C GLY A 650 13.67 26.95 -3.06
N HIS A 651 13.17 26.75 -4.28
CA HIS A 651 13.88 27.22 -5.48
C HIS A 651 13.95 28.75 -5.46
N ALA A 652 15.03 29.33 -5.99
CA ALA A 652 15.24 30.77 -5.97
C ALA A 652 14.57 31.49 -7.16
N GLY A 653 14.24 30.76 -8.24
CA GLY A 653 13.55 31.25 -9.44
C GLY A 653 12.40 30.32 -9.88
N PRO A 654 11.77 30.59 -11.05
CA PRO A 654 10.70 29.78 -11.62
C PRO A 654 11.05 28.29 -11.73
N VAL A 655 10.07 27.39 -11.51
CA VAL A 655 10.26 25.95 -11.70
C VAL A 655 9.83 25.55 -13.11
N THR A 656 10.82 25.50 -13.99
CA THR A 656 10.70 25.38 -15.45
C THR A 656 10.43 23.96 -15.93
N CYS A 657 10.87 22.93 -15.19
CA CYS A 657 10.75 21.54 -15.60
C CYS A 657 10.67 20.57 -14.42
N ILE A 658 9.89 19.50 -14.60
CA ILE A 658 9.62 18.48 -13.57
C ILE A 658 9.64 17.09 -14.19
N GLY A 659 10.22 16.13 -13.45
CA GLY A 659 10.09 14.70 -13.67
C GLY A 659 9.49 14.01 -12.45
N LEU A 660 8.69 12.97 -12.67
CA LEU A 660 8.00 12.21 -11.62
C LEU A 660 8.30 10.70 -11.75
N SER A 661 8.43 10.04 -10.60
CA SER A 661 8.52 8.60 -10.43
C SER A 661 7.86 8.22 -9.10
N ASP A 662 7.42 6.97 -8.94
CA ASP A 662 6.68 6.47 -7.77
C ASP A 662 7.23 6.86 -6.39
N SER A 663 8.55 7.00 -6.29
CA SER A 663 9.27 7.27 -5.04
C SER A 663 10.24 8.46 -5.11
N ARG A 664 10.28 9.19 -6.23
CA ARG A 664 11.19 10.30 -6.47
C ARG A 664 10.51 11.37 -7.34
N MET A 665 10.73 12.64 -7.07
CA MET A 665 10.47 13.73 -8.03
C MET A 665 11.72 14.56 -8.22
N CYS A 666 11.90 15.08 -9.43
CA CYS A 666 13.01 15.94 -9.78
C CYS A 666 12.47 17.26 -10.35
N THR A 667 13.03 18.37 -9.89
CA THR A 667 12.58 19.73 -10.21
C THR A 667 13.78 20.54 -10.68
N GLY A 668 13.69 21.15 -11.85
CA GLY A 668 14.70 22.05 -12.40
C GLY A 668 14.14 23.47 -12.46
N SER A 669 15.02 24.45 -12.28
CA SER A 669 14.65 25.86 -12.19
C SER A 669 15.63 26.74 -12.95
N GLU A 670 15.21 27.98 -13.18
CA GLU A 670 16.05 29.06 -13.68
C GLU A 670 17.22 29.41 -12.72
N ASP A 671 17.11 29.05 -11.43
CA ASP A 671 18.17 29.22 -10.42
C ASP A 671 19.45 28.37 -10.62
N CYS A 672 19.55 27.68 -11.76
CA CYS A 672 20.64 26.77 -12.14
C CYS A 672 20.77 25.52 -11.25
N GLU A 673 19.83 25.30 -10.33
CA GLU A 673 19.76 24.09 -9.51
C GLU A 673 18.82 23.06 -10.12
N VAL A 674 19.17 21.79 -9.92
CA VAL A 674 18.23 20.68 -10.06
C VAL A 674 18.12 19.96 -8.74
N ARG A 675 16.90 19.79 -8.24
CA ARG A 675 16.64 19.16 -6.95
C ARG A 675 15.95 17.82 -7.16
N LEU A 676 16.38 16.81 -6.41
CA LEU A 676 15.79 15.48 -6.42
C LEU A 676 15.30 15.16 -5.01
N GLN A 677 13.99 15.04 -4.86
CA GLN A 677 13.33 14.68 -3.62
C GLN A 677 13.02 13.17 -3.64
N SER A 678 13.47 12.45 -2.62
CA SER A 678 13.34 10.99 -2.50
C SER A 678 12.44 10.61 -1.32
N PHE A 679 11.31 9.99 -1.61
CA PHE A 679 10.32 9.52 -0.64
C PHE A 679 10.54 8.05 -0.23
N LYS A 680 11.58 7.39 -0.78
CA LYS A 680 11.86 5.96 -0.54
C LYS A 680 12.31 5.66 0.89
N GLY A 681 13.02 6.60 1.52
CA GLY A 681 13.18 6.69 2.97
C GLY A 681 13.64 5.43 3.68
N ASP A 682 14.87 4.97 3.40
CA ASP A 682 15.71 4.51 4.50
C ASP A 682 16.29 5.79 5.14
N LEU A 683 15.92 6.04 6.40
CA LEU A 683 16.55 7.09 7.20
C LEU A 683 17.96 6.61 7.53
N GLY A 684 18.97 7.38 7.13
CA GLY A 684 20.32 7.16 7.61
C GLY A 684 20.38 7.41 9.11
N GLU A 685 20.90 6.45 9.88
CA GLU A 685 21.32 6.67 11.26
C GLU A 685 22.59 7.53 11.23
N GLY A 686 22.43 8.84 10.99
CA GLY A 686 23.59 9.68 10.66
C GLY A 686 23.28 11.10 10.18
N GLU A 687 22.33 11.81 10.80
CA GLU A 687 22.40 13.28 10.91
C GLU A 687 21.50 13.74 12.07
N GLY A 688 22.14 14.22 13.14
CA GLY A 688 21.50 14.76 14.33
C GLY A 688 22.32 15.93 14.86
N GLY A 689 21.64 17.02 15.20
CA GLY A 689 22.23 18.36 15.32
C GLY A 689 22.09 19.12 13.98
N VAL A 690 21.71 20.40 13.96
CA VAL A 690 21.46 21.35 15.08
C VAL A 690 20.09 22.00 14.89
#